data_AF-A0A8S3UIZ2-F1
#
_entry.id   AF-A0A8S3UIZ2-F1
#
_cell.length_a   1.000
_cell.length_b   1.000
_cell.length_c   1.000
_cell.angle_alpha   90.00
_cell.angle_beta   90.00
_cell.angle_gamma   90.00
#
_symmetry.space_group_name_H-M   'P 1'
#
loop_
_entity.id
_entity.type
_entity.pdbx_description
1 polymer ?
#
loop_
_entity_poly.entity_id
_entity_poly.type
_entity_poly.pdbx_seq_one_letter_code
_entity_poly.pdbx_strand_id
1 'polypeptide(L)'
;MEVYKTTHQIIIGGDFNENIFKENNSNRKNYILDFMSDHNLSTTEVGITYTHTSGISSSAIDYILYQEKFKDFIINIEKPDIISNVSDHLPILLQLKYEFPCINSVSQTQVTTHHKVKWNNIDRDRYKILVEEGIALLKVDPMNPNELDQAFQTLNHTLTKFKATLAVAPKKKKKIRKKKLQIMTENISQAISEKKIAFFQWKQNGRPPDPNHPLTIQKKITTSSLRKQCRIETALQRIQERQKIIDAGYNDPALFYSLIKKQRGRLSRFIEELTVDEEIFQSPENVMKGWNKHFGDLAKKSNNNSFDTIYLNSIEKEATHIINKCKDTYIHQEISTEEIKRAPTKSVIIPVKSCRKFYEIEDGFWKLNGKNMPIVSNASHIGIQKSDKNSAESTVNENIKKAQAEIHVKAINLFGNISRANCDSIEWRLAERQLQIKPHNSCSWFIEVKELCLKYEINDLYAYLNNPLSKFQWKKLVKSKIHDYWTSKITDESKGYSTLKFMDHKYNIGSVHPLAISVNANIKDIRKIPVRLKISTGNYILQTHKASFSKNNFISPTCKLCGKADETVEHFILLCEKLEETRIPLLSKILDNGSLILAKVATSFPIDLIQLIINPFCYVDINANRAVFEETSNILEPLCRQLLYNMHNKRYALLANIDKQGSRKSNF
;
A
#
# COMPACT_ATOMS: atom_id res chain seq x y z
N MET A 1 -28.49 -15.40 -8.35
CA MET A 1 -28.97 -16.78 -8.08
C MET A 1 -29.65 -17.37 -9.31
N GLU A 2 -30.55 -16.63 -9.97
CA GLU A 2 -31.27 -17.04 -11.19
C GLU A 2 -30.40 -17.65 -12.30
N VAL A 3 -29.23 -17.05 -12.59
CA VAL A 3 -28.29 -17.56 -13.61
C VAL A 3 -27.84 -19.01 -13.38
N TYR A 4 -27.77 -19.44 -12.13
CA TYR A 4 -27.22 -20.75 -11.75
C TYR A 4 -28.28 -21.77 -11.36
N LYS A 5 -29.54 -21.34 -11.17
CA LYS A 5 -30.63 -22.16 -10.62
C LYS A 5 -30.97 -23.39 -11.48
N THR A 6 -30.75 -23.30 -12.79
CA THR A 6 -31.03 -24.36 -13.78
C THR A 6 -29.88 -25.31 -14.01
N THR A 7 -28.64 -24.87 -13.74
CA THR A 7 -27.42 -25.60 -14.12
C THR A 7 -26.63 -26.12 -12.93
N HIS A 8 -26.86 -25.59 -11.73
CA HIS A 8 -26.06 -25.88 -10.55
C HIS A 8 -26.93 -26.21 -9.34
N GLN A 9 -26.37 -27.04 -8.45
CA GLN A 9 -26.84 -27.17 -7.08
C GLN A 9 -26.23 -26.06 -6.23
N ILE A 10 -27.06 -25.26 -5.56
CA ILE A 10 -26.58 -24.06 -4.84
C ILE A 10 -26.57 -24.31 -3.33
N ILE A 11 -25.39 -24.13 -2.73
CA ILE A 11 -25.16 -24.09 -1.28
C ILE A 11 -24.41 -22.79 -0.99
N ILE A 12 -24.86 -22.04 0.02
CA ILE A 12 -24.30 -20.75 0.42
C ILE A 12 -23.85 -20.86 1.88
N GLY A 13 -22.55 -20.73 2.13
CA GLY A 13 -22.00 -20.71 3.49
C GLY A 13 -21.32 -19.38 3.81
N GLY A 14 -21.57 -18.83 5.00
CA GLY A 14 -20.90 -17.59 5.41
C GLY A 14 -21.37 -17.01 6.75
N ASP A 15 -20.80 -15.86 7.10
CA ASP A 15 -21.19 -15.01 8.23
C ASP A 15 -22.26 -14.00 7.79
N PHE A 16 -23.46 -14.14 8.32
CA PHE A 16 -24.63 -13.32 8.00
C PHE A 16 -24.82 -12.15 8.97
N ASN A 17 -24.00 -12.07 10.04
CA ASN A 17 -24.05 -11.02 11.06
C ASN A 17 -25.47 -10.77 11.61
N GLU A 18 -26.26 -11.83 11.76
CA GLU A 18 -27.61 -11.80 12.32
C GLU A 18 -27.99 -13.19 12.85
N ASN A 19 -28.74 -13.25 13.96
CA ASN A 19 -29.27 -14.50 14.48
C ASN A 19 -30.72 -14.73 14.03
N ILE A 20 -30.90 -15.53 12.96
CA ILE A 20 -32.22 -15.80 12.37
C ILE A 20 -33.14 -16.64 13.27
N PHE A 21 -32.59 -17.39 14.23
CA PHE A 21 -33.36 -18.24 15.15
C PHE A 21 -33.83 -17.50 16.40
N LYS A 22 -33.32 -16.28 16.66
CA LYS A 22 -33.76 -15.48 17.80
C LYS A 22 -35.13 -14.88 17.53
N GLU A 23 -36.02 -14.87 18.51
CA GLU A 23 -37.39 -14.34 18.36
C GLU A 23 -37.44 -12.85 17.97
N ASN A 24 -36.42 -12.08 18.31
CA ASN A 24 -36.35 -10.66 17.96
C ASN A 24 -36.42 -10.42 16.44
N ASN A 25 -37.33 -9.56 16.01
CA ASN A 25 -37.44 -9.15 14.61
C ASN A 25 -36.55 -7.94 14.33
N SER A 26 -35.44 -8.18 13.63
CA SER A 26 -34.61 -7.13 13.04
C SER A 26 -34.88 -7.04 11.54
N ASN A 27 -34.66 -5.86 10.94
CA ASN A 27 -34.78 -5.68 9.49
C ASN A 27 -33.83 -6.62 8.71
N ARG A 28 -32.65 -6.91 9.28
CA ARG A 28 -31.67 -7.81 8.67
C ARG A 28 -32.15 -9.27 8.72
N LYS A 29 -32.76 -9.70 9.82
CA LYS A 29 -33.37 -11.03 9.94
C LYS A 29 -34.44 -11.19 8.87
N ASN A 30 -35.35 -10.22 8.76
CA ASN A 30 -36.42 -10.26 7.75
C ASN A 30 -35.83 -10.34 6.34
N TYR A 31 -34.82 -9.52 6.00
CA TYR A 31 -34.16 -9.60 4.69
C TYR A 31 -33.55 -10.99 4.40
N ILE A 32 -32.93 -11.63 5.38
CA ILE A 32 -32.36 -12.98 5.21
C ILE A 32 -33.48 -14.00 5.02
N LEU A 33 -34.56 -13.90 5.80
CA LEU A 33 -35.71 -14.80 5.70
C LEU A 33 -36.46 -14.63 4.37
N ASP A 34 -36.63 -13.40 3.89
CA ASP A 34 -37.22 -13.08 2.59
C ASP A 34 -36.33 -13.65 1.47
N PHE A 35 -35.02 -13.44 1.54
CA PHE A 35 -34.06 -14.02 0.59
C PHE A 35 -34.09 -15.55 0.58
N MET A 36 -34.25 -16.17 1.76
CA MET A 36 -34.39 -17.62 1.87
C MET A 36 -35.71 -18.10 1.23
N SER A 37 -36.81 -17.39 1.49
CA SER A 37 -38.12 -17.68 0.92
C SER A 37 -38.12 -17.57 -0.61
N ASP A 38 -37.66 -16.43 -1.15
CA ASP A 38 -37.61 -16.13 -2.58
C ASP A 38 -36.81 -17.15 -3.40
N HIS A 39 -35.86 -17.84 -2.75
CA HIS A 39 -34.97 -18.78 -3.40
C HIS A 39 -35.14 -20.24 -2.96
N ASN A 40 -36.19 -20.53 -2.17
CA ASN A 40 -36.48 -21.84 -1.60
C ASN A 40 -35.24 -22.46 -0.91
N LEU A 41 -34.63 -21.66 -0.04
CA LEU A 41 -33.47 -22.01 0.75
C LEU A 41 -33.86 -22.35 2.19
N SER A 42 -33.18 -23.34 2.73
CA SER A 42 -33.29 -23.80 4.12
C SER A 42 -31.92 -23.81 4.78
N THR A 43 -31.91 -23.89 6.10
CA THR A 43 -30.70 -24.03 6.92
C THR A 43 -31.04 -24.83 8.17
N THR A 44 -30.02 -25.42 8.79
CA THR A 44 -30.15 -26.15 10.05
C THR A 44 -29.52 -25.34 11.18
N GLU A 45 -30.15 -25.31 12.36
CA GLU A 45 -29.57 -24.66 13.53
C GLU A 45 -28.37 -25.47 14.06
N VAL A 46 -27.20 -24.84 14.11
CA VAL A 46 -25.94 -25.45 14.58
C VAL A 46 -25.50 -24.91 15.96
N GLY A 47 -26.36 -24.13 16.60
CA GLY A 47 -26.10 -23.42 17.85
C GLY A 47 -25.17 -22.21 17.69
N ILE A 48 -24.57 -21.76 18.80
CA ILE A 48 -23.64 -20.62 18.81
C ILE A 48 -22.49 -20.87 17.84
N THR A 49 -22.23 -19.91 16.95
CA THR A 49 -21.10 -19.91 16.00
C THR A 49 -20.15 -18.75 16.22
N TYR A 50 -20.54 -17.72 16.96
CA TYR A 50 -19.72 -16.56 17.28
C TYR A 50 -19.69 -16.33 18.79
N THR A 51 -18.52 -16.05 19.33
CA THR A 51 -18.34 -15.62 20.72
C THR A 51 -17.56 -14.33 20.74
N HIS A 52 -18.19 -13.26 21.24
CA HIS A 52 -17.55 -11.95 21.34
C HIS A 52 -16.27 -12.04 22.18
N THR A 53 -15.28 -11.19 21.89
CA THR A 53 -13.96 -11.26 22.54
C THR A 53 -14.00 -11.08 24.06
N SER A 54 -15.07 -10.49 24.60
CA SER A 54 -15.30 -10.38 26.05
C SER A 54 -15.74 -11.68 26.71
N GLY A 55 -16.20 -12.67 25.94
CA GLY A 55 -16.78 -13.92 26.44
C GLY A 55 -18.21 -13.78 27.01
N ILE A 56 -18.77 -12.57 27.04
CA ILE A 56 -20.07 -12.28 27.67
C ILE A 56 -21.24 -12.56 26.73
N SER A 57 -21.05 -12.33 25.43
CA SER A 57 -22.10 -12.49 24.43
C SER A 57 -21.69 -13.47 23.35
N SER A 58 -22.62 -14.33 22.98
CA SER A 58 -22.48 -15.31 21.92
C SER A 58 -23.72 -15.33 21.04
N SER A 59 -23.54 -15.67 19.77
CA SER A 59 -24.61 -15.67 18.78
C SER A 59 -24.39 -16.73 17.71
N ALA A 60 -25.47 -17.24 17.12
CA ALA A 60 -25.43 -18.05 15.92
C ALA A 60 -25.61 -17.11 14.73
N ILE A 61 -24.52 -16.74 14.05
CA ILE A 61 -24.54 -15.78 12.92
C ILE A 61 -23.94 -16.36 11.64
N ASP A 62 -23.38 -17.56 11.72
CA ASP A 62 -22.83 -18.29 10.58
C ASP A 62 -23.82 -19.38 10.16
N TYR A 63 -24.11 -19.49 8.86
CA TYR A 63 -25.08 -20.45 8.33
C TYR A 63 -24.58 -21.16 7.08
N ILE A 64 -25.17 -22.33 6.83
CA ILE A 64 -25.12 -23.03 5.55
C ILE A 64 -26.54 -23.07 5.00
N LEU A 65 -26.83 -22.20 4.04
CA LEU A 65 -28.09 -22.19 3.30
C LEU A 65 -28.00 -23.17 2.14
N TYR A 66 -29.04 -23.98 1.93
CA TYR A 66 -29.12 -24.96 0.85
C TYR A 66 -30.52 -24.94 0.24
N GLN A 67 -30.65 -25.27 -1.05
CA GLN A 67 -31.97 -25.38 -1.67
C GLN A 67 -32.72 -26.59 -1.13
N GLU A 68 -33.99 -26.44 -0.72
CA GLU A 68 -34.74 -27.51 -0.03
C GLU A 68 -34.82 -28.79 -0.88
N LYS A 69 -34.91 -28.66 -2.20
CA LYS A 69 -34.90 -29.79 -3.15
C LYS A 69 -33.62 -30.66 -3.11
N PHE A 70 -32.55 -30.20 -2.44
CA PHE A 70 -31.29 -30.92 -2.31
C PHE A 70 -31.00 -31.38 -0.88
N LYS A 71 -31.98 -31.30 0.02
CA LYS A 71 -31.84 -31.72 1.41
C LYS A 71 -31.41 -33.18 1.55
N ASP A 72 -31.88 -34.07 0.68
CA ASP A 72 -31.52 -35.50 0.71
C ASP A 72 -30.04 -35.77 0.37
N PHE A 73 -29.35 -34.79 -0.24
CA PHE A 73 -27.90 -34.84 -0.47
C PHE A 73 -27.11 -34.34 0.74
N ILE A 74 -27.76 -33.82 1.78
CA ILE A 74 -27.09 -33.35 2.99
C ILE A 74 -27.18 -34.45 4.04
N ILE A 75 -26.02 -35.01 4.41
CA ILE A 75 -25.93 -36.03 5.46
C ILE A 75 -26.06 -35.35 6.82
N ASN A 76 -25.29 -34.28 7.02
CA ASN A 76 -25.23 -33.58 8.31
C ASN A 76 -24.72 -32.15 8.12
N ILE A 77 -25.21 -31.25 8.97
CA ILE A 77 -24.66 -29.91 9.17
C ILE A 77 -24.47 -29.77 10.67
N GLU A 78 -23.22 -29.81 11.13
CA GLU A 78 -22.91 -29.76 12.55
C GLU A 78 -21.80 -28.77 12.85
N LYS A 79 -21.75 -28.33 14.09
CA LYS A 79 -20.63 -27.59 14.62
C LYS A 79 -19.65 -28.58 15.24
N PRO A 80 -18.45 -28.80 14.67
CA PRO A 80 -17.54 -29.80 15.19
C PRO A 80 -17.00 -29.37 16.56
N ASP A 81 -16.85 -30.33 17.48
CA ASP A 81 -16.24 -30.16 18.81
C ASP A 81 -14.72 -29.94 18.70
N ILE A 82 -14.33 -28.86 18.05
CA ILE A 82 -12.95 -28.43 17.91
C ILE A 82 -12.72 -27.29 18.90
N ILE A 83 -11.62 -27.39 19.66
CA ILE A 83 -11.13 -26.30 20.52
C ILE A 83 -10.76 -25.10 19.62
N SER A 84 -11.72 -24.19 19.41
CA SER A 84 -11.67 -23.06 18.47
C SER A 84 -10.78 -21.92 18.96
N ASN A 85 -9.47 -22.12 18.91
CA ASN A 85 -8.53 -21.07 19.31
C ASN A 85 -8.00 -20.24 18.14
N VAL A 86 -8.65 -20.29 16.97
CA VAL A 86 -8.16 -19.65 15.73
C VAL A 86 -8.94 -18.36 15.41
N SER A 87 -10.24 -18.34 15.70
CA SER A 87 -11.15 -17.22 15.51
C SER A 87 -12.13 -17.11 16.68
N ASP A 88 -12.75 -15.95 16.81
CA ASP A 88 -14.00 -15.68 17.53
C ASP A 88 -15.23 -16.35 16.90
N HIS A 89 -15.11 -16.86 15.68
CA HIS A 89 -16.08 -17.73 15.02
C HIS A 89 -15.69 -19.22 15.17
N LEU A 90 -16.72 -20.06 15.29
CA LEU A 90 -16.67 -21.51 15.30
C LEU A 90 -16.97 -22.01 13.88
N PRO A 91 -16.22 -23.00 13.38
CA PRO A 91 -16.49 -23.56 12.05
C PRO A 91 -17.83 -24.31 12.03
N ILE A 92 -18.42 -24.43 10.84
CA ILE A 92 -19.55 -25.32 10.56
C ILE A 92 -19.05 -26.40 9.60
N LEU A 93 -19.35 -27.66 9.91
CA LEU A 93 -19.03 -28.82 9.10
C LEU A 93 -20.28 -29.25 8.32
N LEU A 94 -20.18 -29.21 6.99
CA LEU A 94 -21.20 -29.72 6.07
C LEU A 94 -20.74 -31.06 5.50
N GLN A 95 -21.55 -32.10 5.64
CA GLN A 95 -21.35 -33.42 5.04
C GLN A 95 -22.39 -33.66 3.95
N LEU A 96 -21.95 -34.03 2.75
CA LEU A 96 -22.81 -34.24 1.59
C LEU A 96 -22.74 -35.71 1.14
N LYS A 97 -23.90 -36.28 0.81
CA LYS A 97 -24.03 -37.49 0.03
C LYS A 97 -23.88 -37.09 -1.42
N TYR A 98 -22.82 -37.55 -2.06
CA TYR A 98 -22.60 -37.33 -3.49
C TYR A 98 -22.23 -38.66 -4.12
N GLU A 99 -23.05 -39.12 -5.06
CA GLU A 99 -22.67 -40.20 -5.95
C GLU A 99 -21.75 -39.60 -6.99
N PHE A 100 -20.46 -39.94 -6.88
CA PHE A 100 -19.56 -39.68 -7.99
C PHE A 100 -20.17 -40.36 -9.23
N PRO A 101 -20.40 -39.64 -10.34
CA PRO A 101 -20.67 -40.33 -11.58
C PRO A 101 -19.54 -41.35 -11.74
N CYS A 102 -19.90 -42.62 -11.89
CA CYS A 102 -18.95 -43.68 -12.18
C CYS A 102 -18.24 -43.26 -13.47
N ILE A 103 -17.10 -42.58 -13.32
CA ILE A 103 -16.15 -42.40 -14.39
C ILE A 103 -15.68 -43.82 -14.60
N ASN A 104 -16.29 -44.52 -15.56
CA ASN A 104 -15.86 -45.84 -16.02
C ASN A 104 -14.35 -45.81 -16.05
N SER A 105 -13.77 -46.70 -15.24
CA SER A 105 -12.37 -46.78 -14.88
C SER A 105 -11.44 -46.48 -16.05
N VAL A 106 -11.16 -45.20 -16.29
CA VAL A 106 -9.90 -44.76 -16.86
C VAL A 106 -8.92 -45.14 -15.77
N SER A 107 -8.18 -46.22 -16.03
CA SER A 107 -7.10 -46.77 -15.23
C SER A 107 -6.51 -45.71 -14.31
N GLN A 108 -6.53 -45.95 -12.99
CA GLN A 108 -6.04 -45.07 -11.94
C GLN A 108 -4.71 -44.38 -12.32
N THR A 109 -4.78 -43.30 -13.07
CA THR A 109 -3.69 -42.34 -13.20
C THR A 109 -3.62 -41.73 -11.83
N GLN A 110 -2.60 -42.17 -11.07
CA GLN A 110 -2.22 -41.61 -9.79
C GLN A 110 -2.48 -40.11 -9.84
N VAL A 111 -3.43 -39.63 -9.04
CA VAL A 111 -3.72 -38.20 -8.91
C VAL A 111 -2.46 -37.60 -8.33
N THR A 112 -1.57 -37.17 -9.23
CA THR A 112 -0.36 -36.47 -8.87
C THR A 112 -0.83 -35.16 -8.27
N THR A 113 -0.75 -35.06 -6.95
CA THR A 113 -1.09 -33.83 -6.25
C THR A 113 -0.34 -32.69 -6.91
N HIS A 114 -1.07 -31.82 -7.63
CA HIS A 114 -0.48 -30.71 -8.36
C HIS A 114 0.11 -29.73 -7.35
N HIS A 115 1.37 -29.95 -6.97
CA HIS A 115 2.05 -29.07 -6.05
C HIS A 115 2.24 -27.72 -6.74
N LYS A 116 1.52 -26.68 -6.29
CA LYS A 116 1.69 -25.30 -6.78
C LYS A 116 3.18 -24.91 -6.79
N VAL A 117 3.66 -24.48 -7.94
CA VAL A 117 5.04 -24.01 -8.13
C VAL A 117 5.20 -22.64 -7.48
N LYS A 118 6.13 -22.50 -6.52
CA LYS A 118 6.45 -21.21 -5.90
C LYS A 118 7.47 -20.46 -6.77
N TRP A 119 6.98 -19.81 -7.83
CA TRP A 119 7.77 -19.12 -8.84
C TRP A 119 8.78 -18.10 -8.32
N ASN A 120 8.62 -17.62 -7.08
CA ASN A 120 9.54 -16.66 -6.46
C ASN A 120 10.85 -17.30 -5.96
N ASN A 121 10.91 -18.64 -5.93
CA ASN A 121 12.04 -19.40 -5.39
C ASN A 121 12.80 -20.20 -6.46
N ILE A 122 12.35 -20.16 -7.71
CA ILE A 122 12.91 -20.95 -8.81
C ILE A 122 13.50 -19.96 -9.83
N ASP A 123 14.68 -20.28 -10.34
CA ASP A 123 15.25 -19.59 -11.50
C ASP A 123 14.40 -19.94 -12.73
N ARG A 124 13.63 -18.97 -13.21
CA ARG A 124 12.63 -19.19 -14.27
C ARG A 124 13.28 -19.51 -15.61
N ASP A 125 14.43 -18.90 -15.91
CA ASP A 125 15.12 -19.10 -17.18
C ASP A 125 15.74 -20.50 -17.20
N ARG A 126 16.34 -20.92 -16.08
CA ARG A 126 16.84 -22.29 -15.96
C ARG A 126 15.72 -23.33 -15.98
N TYR A 127 14.58 -23.04 -15.33
CA TYR A 127 13.42 -23.92 -15.39
C TYR A 127 12.92 -24.07 -16.83
N LYS A 128 12.79 -22.97 -17.57
CA LYS A 128 12.37 -22.99 -18.97
C LYS A 128 13.30 -23.84 -19.84
N ILE A 129 14.62 -23.67 -19.72
CA ILE A 129 15.61 -24.47 -20.44
C ILE A 129 15.44 -25.97 -20.14
N LEU A 130 15.29 -26.35 -18.87
CA LEU A 130 15.12 -27.76 -18.49
C LEU A 130 13.79 -28.35 -19.00
N VAL A 131 12.72 -27.54 -19.05
CA VAL A 131 11.46 -27.97 -19.65
C VAL A 131 11.59 -28.16 -21.15
N GLU A 132 12.26 -27.24 -21.85
CA GLU A 132 12.52 -27.34 -23.29
C GLU A 132 13.41 -28.55 -23.63
N GLU A 133 14.47 -28.80 -22.86
CA GLU A 133 15.30 -30.01 -22.96
C GLU A 133 14.47 -31.28 -22.72
N GLY A 134 13.60 -31.27 -21.71
CA GLY A 134 12.70 -32.38 -21.40
C GLY A 134 11.69 -32.66 -22.52
N ILE A 135 11.16 -31.61 -23.14
CA ILE A 135 10.25 -31.71 -24.29
C ILE A 135 10.99 -32.22 -25.53
N ALA A 136 12.22 -31.74 -25.79
CA ALA A 136 13.01 -32.19 -26.94
C ALA A 136 13.40 -33.67 -26.86
N LEU A 137 13.52 -34.22 -25.65
CA LEU A 137 13.78 -35.65 -25.42
C LEU A 137 12.53 -36.52 -25.58
N LEU A 138 11.33 -35.93 -25.50
CA LEU A 138 10.06 -36.60 -25.78
C LEU A 138 9.87 -36.71 -27.30
N LYS A 139 10.54 -37.69 -27.91
CA LYS A 139 10.32 -38.08 -29.32
C LYS A 139 8.97 -38.77 -29.47
N VAL A 140 7.87 -38.03 -29.35
CA VAL A 140 6.51 -38.58 -29.42
C VAL A 140 5.84 -38.11 -30.70
N ASP A 141 5.22 -39.03 -31.44
CA ASP A 141 4.41 -38.72 -32.60
C ASP A 141 3.00 -38.26 -32.13
N PRO A 142 2.60 -37.00 -32.42
CA PRO A 142 1.33 -36.46 -31.93
C PRO A 142 0.08 -37.12 -32.52
N MET A 143 0.20 -38.01 -33.49
CA MET A 143 -0.95 -38.65 -34.16
C MET A 143 -1.49 -39.90 -33.43
N ASN A 144 -0.79 -40.44 -32.43
CA ASN A 144 -1.22 -41.63 -31.69
C ASN A 144 -1.76 -41.26 -30.30
N PRO A 145 -3.08 -41.42 -30.03
CA PRO A 145 -3.70 -41.07 -28.74
C PRO A 145 -3.06 -41.76 -27.52
N ASN A 146 -2.59 -43.00 -27.67
CA ASN A 146 -1.96 -43.74 -26.57
C ASN A 146 -0.54 -43.22 -26.26
N GLU A 147 0.17 -42.72 -27.26
CA GLU A 147 1.49 -42.10 -27.08
C GLU A 147 1.37 -40.69 -26.47
N LEU A 148 0.26 -39.99 -26.75
CA LEU A 148 -0.03 -38.69 -26.17
C LEU A 148 -0.15 -38.74 -24.65
N ASP A 149 -0.86 -39.73 -24.10
CA ASP A 149 -0.99 -39.91 -22.65
C ASP A 149 0.37 -40.26 -22.00
N GLN A 150 1.17 -41.08 -22.66
CA GLN A 150 2.51 -41.43 -22.18
C GLN A 150 3.46 -40.21 -22.21
N ALA A 151 3.32 -39.34 -23.21
CA ALA A 151 4.02 -38.06 -23.29
C ALA A 151 3.62 -37.13 -22.15
N PHE A 152 2.31 -37.02 -21.87
CA PHE A 152 1.79 -36.21 -20.77
C PHE A 152 2.31 -36.68 -19.40
N GLN A 153 2.32 -38.00 -19.17
CA GLN A 153 2.86 -38.57 -17.93
C GLN A 153 4.37 -38.31 -17.80
N THR A 154 5.11 -38.48 -18.88
CA THR A 154 6.57 -38.28 -18.89
C THR A 154 6.92 -36.80 -18.74
N LEU A 155 6.15 -35.90 -19.34
CA LEU A 155 6.27 -34.46 -19.14
C LEU A 155 5.99 -34.09 -17.69
N ASN A 156 4.89 -34.57 -17.09
CA ASN A 156 4.56 -34.32 -15.69
C ASN A 156 5.64 -34.83 -14.73
N HIS A 157 6.21 -36.01 -14.99
CA HIS A 157 7.33 -36.55 -14.22
C HIS A 157 8.57 -35.64 -14.33
N THR A 158 8.89 -35.21 -15.55
CA THR A 158 10.02 -34.33 -15.86
C THR A 158 9.88 -32.96 -15.17
N LEU A 159 8.69 -32.35 -15.23
CA LEU A 159 8.37 -31.10 -14.53
C LEU A 159 8.54 -31.24 -13.00
N THR A 160 8.15 -32.39 -12.45
CA THR A 160 8.25 -32.68 -11.01
C THR A 160 9.70 -32.90 -10.58
N LYS A 161 10.49 -33.64 -11.38
CA LYS A 161 11.92 -33.86 -11.15
C LYS A 161 12.71 -32.55 -11.14
N PHE A 162 12.49 -31.68 -12.12
CA PHE A 162 13.17 -30.39 -12.20
C PHE A 162 12.77 -29.41 -11.10
N LYS A 163 11.54 -29.50 -10.60
CA LYS A 163 11.11 -28.75 -9.43
C LYS A 163 11.90 -29.11 -8.17
N ALA A 164 12.24 -30.39 -7.98
CA ALA A 164 13.03 -30.85 -6.84
C ALA A 164 14.49 -30.40 -6.94
N THR A 165 15.07 -30.42 -8.16
CA THR A 165 16.46 -30.02 -8.40
C THR A 165 16.68 -28.50 -8.36
N LEU A 166 15.69 -27.71 -8.76
CA LEU A 166 15.76 -26.24 -8.78
C LEU A 166 15.23 -25.56 -7.51
N ALA A 167 14.85 -26.33 -6.49
CA ALA A 167 14.51 -25.78 -5.18
C ALA A 167 15.78 -25.22 -4.51
N VAL A 168 16.16 -23.99 -4.89
CA VAL A 168 17.24 -23.26 -4.23
C VAL A 168 16.94 -23.21 -2.74
N ALA A 169 17.90 -23.66 -1.91
CA ALA A 169 17.80 -23.58 -0.45
C ALA A 169 17.25 -22.20 -0.08
N PRO A 170 16.11 -22.11 0.62
CA PRO A 170 15.35 -20.86 0.74
C PRO A 170 16.27 -19.76 1.26
N LYS A 171 16.47 -18.72 0.44
CA LYS A 171 17.29 -17.55 0.80
C LYS A 171 16.89 -17.12 2.21
N LYS A 172 17.84 -17.12 3.16
CA LYS A 172 17.63 -16.72 4.55
C LYS A 172 16.95 -15.34 4.54
N LYS A 173 15.62 -15.31 4.75
CA LYS A 173 14.86 -14.06 4.85
C LYS A 173 15.60 -13.19 5.87
N LYS A 174 15.94 -11.95 5.52
CA LYS A 174 16.45 -10.96 6.49
C LYS A 174 15.54 -11.03 7.70
N LYS A 175 16.08 -11.39 8.87
CA LYS A 175 15.31 -11.44 10.11
C LYS A 175 14.79 -10.03 10.34
N ILE A 176 13.56 -9.75 9.93
CA ILE A 176 12.81 -8.59 10.39
C ILE A 176 12.88 -8.72 11.91
N ARG A 177 13.56 -7.77 12.57
CA ARG A 177 13.64 -7.73 14.02
C ARG A 177 12.19 -7.73 14.49
N LYS A 178 11.73 -8.87 15.02
CA LYS A 178 10.38 -8.99 15.55
C LYS A 178 10.23 -7.87 16.56
N LYS A 179 9.20 -7.02 16.39
CA LYS A 179 8.90 -5.97 17.37
C LYS A 179 8.84 -6.68 18.74
N LYS A 180 9.62 -6.19 19.71
CA LYS A 180 9.56 -6.72 21.08
C LYS A 180 8.10 -6.61 21.54
N LEU A 181 7.58 -7.64 22.21
CA LEU A 181 6.28 -7.56 22.88
C LEU A 181 6.34 -6.36 23.82
N GLN A 182 5.43 -5.39 23.64
CA GLN A 182 5.44 -4.15 24.41
C GLN A 182 4.80 -4.32 25.79
N ILE A 183 4.06 -5.41 26.01
CA ILE A 183 3.30 -5.69 27.23
C ILE A 183 3.71 -7.08 27.75
N MET A 184 4.00 -7.16 29.04
CA MET A 184 4.35 -8.39 29.75
C MET A 184 3.51 -8.48 31.02
N THR A 185 2.28 -8.99 30.92
CA THR A 185 1.43 -9.30 32.09
C THR A 185 1.77 -10.67 32.67
N GLU A 186 1.24 -10.98 33.86
CA GLU A 186 1.41 -12.29 34.50
C GLU A 186 0.83 -13.41 33.62
N ASN A 187 -0.37 -13.21 33.05
CA ASN A 187 -1.01 -14.12 32.10
C ASN A 187 -0.15 -14.39 30.85
N ILE A 188 0.45 -13.35 30.27
CA ILE A 188 1.38 -13.50 29.14
C ILE A 188 2.64 -14.25 29.59
N SER A 189 3.16 -13.96 30.77
CA SER A 189 4.36 -14.60 31.32
C SER A 189 4.14 -16.09 31.57
N GLN A 190 3.00 -16.44 32.16
CA GLN A 190 2.56 -17.83 32.35
C GLN A 190 2.40 -18.54 31.00
N ALA A 191 1.68 -17.94 30.04
CA ALA A 191 1.51 -18.53 28.70
C ALA A 191 2.83 -18.70 27.93
N ILE A 192 3.82 -17.80 28.14
CA ILE A 192 5.18 -17.96 27.62
C ILE A 192 5.86 -19.17 28.28
N SER A 193 5.71 -19.35 29.59
CA SER A 193 6.27 -20.47 30.34
C SER A 193 5.70 -21.80 29.85
N GLU A 194 4.37 -21.93 29.81
CA GLU A 194 3.66 -23.13 29.32
C GLU A 194 4.09 -23.49 27.89
N LYS A 195 4.17 -22.49 27.00
CA LYS A 195 4.65 -22.69 25.63
C LYS A 195 6.10 -23.17 25.58
N LYS A 196 6.98 -22.65 26.43
CA LYS A 196 8.37 -23.09 26.50
C LYS A 196 8.45 -24.55 26.96
N ILE A 197 7.67 -24.94 27.98
CA ILE A 197 7.59 -26.30 28.49
C ILE A 197 7.10 -27.25 27.39
N ALA A 198 5.96 -26.95 26.74
CA ALA A 198 5.41 -27.78 25.67
C ALA A 198 6.36 -27.87 24.45
N PHE A 199 7.04 -26.77 24.11
CA PHE A 199 8.05 -26.79 23.04
C PHE A 199 9.26 -27.65 23.40
N PHE A 200 9.72 -27.60 24.66
CA PHE A 200 10.83 -28.42 25.14
C PHE A 200 10.47 -29.90 25.12
N GLN A 201 9.29 -30.28 25.64
CA GLN A 201 8.79 -31.66 25.59
C GLN A 201 8.67 -32.17 24.14
N TRP A 202 8.08 -31.38 23.23
CA TRP A 202 8.01 -31.72 21.80
C TRP A 202 9.39 -31.89 21.16
N LYS A 203 10.37 -31.08 21.58
CA LYS A 203 11.75 -31.17 21.07
C LYS A 203 12.48 -32.40 21.61
N GLN A 204 12.32 -32.74 22.88
CA GLN A 204 12.94 -33.91 23.51
C GLN A 204 12.44 -35.23 22.91
N ASN A 205 11.17 -35.29 22.54
CA ASN A 205 10.56 -36.48 21.92
C ASN A 205 10.76 -36.55 20.40
N GLY A 206 11.90 -36.06 19.89
CA GLY A 206 12.24 -36.22 18.46
C GLY A 206 11.42 -35.40 17.47
N ARG A 207 10.60 -34.44 17.93
CA ARG A 207 9.76 -33.58 17.07
C ARG A 207 8.77 -34.39 16.21
N PRO A 208 7.81 -35.10 16.84
CA PRO A 208 6.91 -36.00 16.12
C PRO A 208 6.23 -35.25 14.94
N PRO A 209 6.30 -35.80 13.72
CA PRO A 209 5.76 -35.16 12.52
C PRO A 209 4.25 -35.29 12.41
N ASP A 210 3.67 -36.29 13.08
CA ASP A 210 2.23 -36.54 13.08
C ASP A 210 1.47 -35.34 13.71
N PRO A 211 0.53 -34.72 12.96
CA PRO A 211 -0.28 -33.63 13.45
C PRO A 211 -1.21 -34.02 14.62
N ASN A 212 -1.54 -35.31 14.77
CA ASN A 212 -2.43 -35.85 15.80
C ASN A 212 -1.68 -36.30 17.06
N HIS A 213 -0.35 -36.30 17.03
CA HIS A 213 0.46 -36.67 18.18
C HIS A 213 0.18 -35.70 19.37
N PRO A 214 -0.03 -36.21 20.60
CA PRO A 214 -0.41 -35.38 21.77
C PRO A 214 0.52 -34.18 22.00
N LEU A 215 1.84 -34.38 21.92
CA LEU A 215 2.83 -33.29 22.06
C LEU A 215 2.76 -32.23 20.95
N THR A 216 2.40 -32.62 19.72
CA THR A 216 2.21 -31.68 18.61
C THR A 216 0.95 -30.84 18.83
N ILE A 217 -0.12 -31.47 19.31
CA ILE A 217 -1.37 -30.81 19.73
C ILE A 217 -1.09 -29.83 20.89
N GLN A 218 -0.42 -30.28 21.96
CA GLN A 218 -0.11 -29.45 23.13
C GLN A 218 0.74 -28.22 22.79
N LYS A 219 1.73 -28.38 21.90
CA LYS A 219 2.54 -27.26 21.39
C LYS A 219 1.69 -26.25 20.59
N LYS A 220 0.72 -26.72 19.80
CA LYS A 220 -0.22 -25.86 19.07
C LYS A 220 -1.12 -25.10 20.04
N ILE A 221 -1.71 -25.79 21.02
CA ILE A 221 -2.59 -25.23 22.06
C ILE A 221 -1.88 -24.11 22.81
N THR A 222 -0.71 -24.38 23.41
CA THR A 222 0.06 -23.39 24.19
C THR A 222 0.55 -22.21 23.33
N THR A 223 0.93 -22.46 22.07
CA THR A 223 1.26 -21.38 21.13
C THR A 223 0.06 -20.49 20.84
N SER A 224 -1.14 -21.06 20.74
CA SER A 224 -2.38 -20.30 20.51
C SER A 224 -2.81 -19.54 21.76
N SER A 225 -2.75 -20.18 22.93
CA SER A 225 -3.03 -19.55 24.23
C SER A 225 -2.20 -18.27 24.41
N LEU A 226 -0.88 -18.33 24.15
CA LEU A 226 -0.03 -17.13 24.20
C LEU A 226 -0.50 -16.02 23.24
N ARG A 227 -0.90 -16.36 22.01
CA ARG A 227 -1.42 -15.36 21.06
C ARG A 227 -2.74 -14.76 21.54
N LYS A 228 -3.63 -15.57 22.11
CA LYS A 228 -4.90 -15.14 22.70
C LYS A 228 -4.65 -14.14 23.82
N GLN A 229 -3.77 -14.46 24.77
CA GLN A 229 -3.41 -13.56 25.86
C GLN A 229 -2.81 -12.24 25.35
N CYS A 230 -1.89 -12.28 24.37
CA CYS A 230 -1.36 -11.05 23.78
C CYS A 230 -2.44 -10.18 23.12
N ARG A 231 -3.44 -10.79 22.46
CA ARG A 231 -4.55 -10.05 21.83
C ARG A 231 -5.46 -9.42 22.87
N ILE A 232 -5.84 -10.17 23.91
CA ILE A 232 -6.67 -9.69 25.02
C ILE A 232 -6.00 -8.47 25.67
N GLU A 233 -4.72 -8.59 26.03
CA GLU A 233 -3.99 -7.49 26.69
C GLU A 233 -3.84 -6.26 25.78
N THR A 234 -3.61 -6.47 24.48
CA THR A 234 -3.57 -5.37 23.52
C THR A 234 -4.93 -4.66 23.40
N ALA A 235 -6.03 -5.42 23.45
CA ALA A 235 -7.38 -4.86 23.43
C ALA A 235 -7.68 -4.09 24.73
N LEU A 236 -7.34 -4.66 25.89
CA LEU A 236 -7.48 -4.00 27.19
C LEU A 236 -6.67 -2.71 27.26
N GLN A 237 -5.43 -2.70 26.77
CA GLN A 237 -4.62 -1.48 26.70
C GLN A 237 -5.31 -0.41 25.83
N ARG A 238 -5.88 -0.77 24.68
CA ARG A 238 -6.62 0.18 23.84
C ARG A 238 -7.85 0.74 24.53
N ILE A 239 -8.57 -0.08 25.28
CA ILE A 239 -9.73 0.36 26.08
C ILE A 239 -9.26 1.34 27.17
N GLN A 240 -8.20 1.00 27.91
CA GLN A 240 -7.62 1.89 28.92
C GLN A 240 -7.10 3.20 28.33
N GLU A 241 -6.46 3.17 27.16
CA GLU A 241 -6.01 4.37 26.44
C GLU A 241 -7.19 5.24 26.00
N ARG A 242 -8.29 4.64 25.53
CA ARG A 242 -9.52 5.37 25.22
C ARG A 242 -10.15 5.98 26.46
N GLN A 243 -10.24 5.24 27.56
CA GLN A 243 -10.77 5.76 28.81
C GLN A 243 -9.92 6.94 29.30
N LYS A 244 -8.59 6.83 29.27
CA LYS A 244 -7.68 7.94 29.60
C LYS A 244 -7.89 9.17 28.72
N ILE A 245 -8.20 8.99 27.43
CA ILE A 245 -8.55 10.10 26.53
C ILE A 245 -9.86 10.73 27.00
N ILE A 246 -10.89 9.94 27.28
CA ILE A 246 -12.18 10.44 27.74
C ILE A 246 -12.01 11.21 29.07
N ASP A 247 -11.34 10.63 30.05
CA ASP A 247 -11.12 11.24 31.38
C ASP A 247 -10.30 12.53 31.28
N ALA A 248 -9.27 12.56 30.42
CA ALA A 248 -8.48 13.75 30.15
C ALA A 248 -9.31 14.83 29.44
N GLY A 249 -10.25 14.45 28.58
CA GLY A 249 -11.14 15.41 27.91
C GLY A 249 -11.96 16.25 28.89
N TYR A 250 -12.33 15.68 30.04
CA TYR A 250 -13.07 16.40 31.09
C TYR A 250 -12.18 17.18 32.05
N ASN A 251 -10.97 16.69 32.36
CA ASN A 251 -10.18 17.19 33.49
C ASN A 251 -8.83 17.83 33.11
N ASP A 252 -8.26 17.48 31.96
CA ASP A 252 -6.92 17.92 31.54
C ASP A 252 -6.82 18.02 30.00
N PRO A 253 -7.17 19.20 29.43
CA PRO A 253 -7.13 19.43 27.99
C PRO A 253 -5.74 19.20 27.38
N ALA A 254 -4.65 19.49 28.11
CA ALA A 254 -3.30 19.32 27.61
C ALA A 254 -2.94 17.83 27.46
N LEU A 255 -3.27 17.02 28.47
CA LEU A 255 -3.13 15.57 28.40
C LEU A 255 -4.02 14.96 27.31
N PHE A 256 -5.26 15.44 27.17
CA PHE A 256 -6.18 15.01 26.11
C PHE A 256 -5.54 15.16 24.72
N TYR A 257 -5.08 16.37 24.37
CA TYR A 257 -4.46 16.61 23.06
C TYR A 257 -3.16 15.81 22.88
N SER A 258 -2.37 15.63 23.94
CA SER A 258 -1.17 14.78 23.91
C SER A 258 -1.49 13.31 23.61
N LEU A 259 -2.54 12.75 24.24
CA LEU A 259 -2.99 11.38 24.00
C LEU A 259 -3.57 11.21 22.60
N ILE A 260 -4.38 12.17 22.12
CA ILE A 260 -4.88 12.18 20.74
C ILE A 260 -3.71 12.24 19.74
N LYS A 261 -2.68 13.05 19.99
CA LYS A 261 -1.48 13.15 19.14
C LYS A 261 -0.67 11.85 19.10
N LYS A 262 -0.65 11.06 20.18
CA LYS A 262 -0.04 9.72 20.20
C LYS A 262 -0.84 8.70 19.38
N GLN A 263 -2.18 8.80 19.37
CA GLN A 263 -3.06 7.90 18.60
C GLN A 263 -3.13 8.27 17.12
N ARG A 264 -3.03 9.56 16.79
CA ARG A 264 -2.82 10.02 15.42
C ARG A 264 -1.44 9.56 14.99
N GLY A 265 -1.36 8.40 14.32
CA GLY A 265 -0.13 7.94 13.69
C GLY A 265 0.49 9.11 12.93
N ARG A 266 1.79 9.38 13.14
CA ARG A 266 2.48 10.62 12.71
C ARG A 266 1.87 11.21 11.44
N LEU A 267 0.95 12.16 11.58
CA LEU A 267 0.45 12.96 10.47
C LEU A 267 1.63 13.84 10.08
N SER A 268 2.41 13.37 9.11
CA SER A 268 3.64 14.01 8.67
C SER A 268 3.39 15.22 7.76
N ARG A 269 2.22 15.86 7.87
CA ARG A 269 1.83 16.99 7.03
C ARG A 269 1.11 18.01 7.90
N PHE A 270 1.80 19.10 8.21
CA PHE A 270 1.12 20.36 8.49
C PHE A 270 0.61 20.87 7.14
N ILE A 271 -0.65 21.32 7.11
CA ILE A 271 -1.17 22.06 5.97
C ILE A 271 -0.51 23.44 6.07
N GLU A 272 0.35 23.79 5.11
CA GLU A 272 1.11 25.05 5.11
C GLU A 272 0.27 26.21 4.56
N GLU A 273 -0.73 25.88 3.76
CA GLU A 273 -1.63 26.81 3.08
C GLU A 273 -3.06 26.25 3.08
N LEU A 274 -4.01 27.07 3.52
CA LEU A 274 -5.44 26.78 3.47
C LEU A 274 -6.15 27.94 2.78
N THR A 275 -6.92 27.67 1.73
CA THR A 275 -7.72 28.69 1.04
C THR A 275 -9.18 28.59 1.50
N VAL A 276 -9.74 29.69 2.02
CA VAL A 276 -11.14 29.79 2.45
C VAL A 276 -11.72 31.09 1.89
N ASP A 277 -12.72 30.97 1.02
CA ASP A 277 -13.38 32.10 0.36
C ASP A 277 -12.40 33.05 -0.33
N GLU A 278 -11.51 32.47 -1.16
CA GLU A 278 -10.45 33.17 -1.91
C GLU A 278 -9.33 33.77 -1.04
N GLU A 279 -9.47 33.77 0.29
CA GLU A 279 -8.38 34.14 1.20
C GLU A 279 -7.44 32.97 1.44
N ILE A 280 -6.14 33.22 1.24
CA ILE A 280 -5.09 32.24 1.45
C ILE A 280 -4.49 32.44 2.85
N PHE A 281 -4.69 31.45 3.71
CA PHE A 281 -4.14 31.39 5.05
C PHE A 281 -2.83 30.60 5.04
N GLN A 282 -1.71 31.33 5.04
CA GLN A 282 -0.36 30.77 5.10
C GLN A 282 0.19 30.84 6.52
N SER A 283 0.85 29.76 6.95
CA SER A 283 1.34 29.46 8.32
C SER A 283 0.36 28.68 9.21
N PRO A 284 0.86 27.82 10.13
CA PRO A 284 0.00 26.99 10.98
C PRO A 284 -1.04 27.77 11.79
N GLU A 285 -0.70 28.97 12.25
CA GLU A 285 -1.58 29.84 13.05
C GLU A 285 -2.69 30.44 12.18
N ASN A 286 -2.36 30.88 10.97
CA ASN A 286 -3.35 31.41 10.03
C ASN A 286 -4.22 30.30 9.43
N VAL A 287 -3.67 29.10 9.18
CA VAL A 287 -4.47 27.94 8.73
C VAL A 287 -5.55 27.61 9.75
N MET A 288 -5.25 27.71 11.05
CA MET A 288 -6.27 27.57 12.09
C MET A 288 -7.32 28.70 12.05
N LYS A 289 -6.91 29.94 11.75
CA LYS A 289 -7.87 31.05 11.54
C LYS A 289 -8.75 30.82 10.31
N GLY A 290 -8.20 30.32 9.21
CA GLY A 290 -8.96 29.97 8.01
C GLY A 290 -9.98 28.87 8.30
N TRP A 291 -9.59 27.83 9.04
CA TRP A 291 -10.55 26.81 9.48
C TRP A 291 -11.65 27.38 10.37
N ASN A 292 -11.30 28.25 11.33
CA ASN A 292 -12.29 28.91 12.18
C ASN A 292 -13.23 29.82 11.38
N LYS A 293 -12.72 30.52 10.36
CA LYS A 293 -13.52 31.32 9.43
C LYS A 293 -14.49 30.41 8.66
N HIS A 294 -13.96 29.38 7.99
CA HIS A 294 -14.76 28.43 7.20
C HIS A 294 -15.90 27.80 8.01
N PHE A 295 -15.58 27.23 9.18
CA PHE A 295 -16.59 26.60 10.02
C PHE A 295 -17.51 27.60 10.73
N GLY A 296 -17.00 28.80 11.04
CA GLY A 296 -17.80 29.89 11.56
C GLY A 296 -18.84 30.39 10.54
N ASP A 297 -18.46 30.47 9.27
CA ASP A 297 -19.34 30.91 8.19
C ASP A 297 -20.35 29.83 7.81
N LEU A 298 -19.98 28.54 7.88
CA LEU A 298 -20.94 27.43 7.80
C LEU A 298 -21.97 27.42 8.93
N ALA A 299 -21.65 28.01 10.08
CA ALA A 299 -22.54 28.11 11.23
C ALA A 299 -23.41 29.40 11.21
N LYS A 300 -23.13 30.36 10.32
CA LYS A 300 -23.96 31.56 10.17
C LYS A 300 -25.16 31.26 9.28
N LYS A 301 -26.30 31.87 9.61
CA LYS A 301 -27.49 31.90 8.75
C LYS A 301 -27.11 32.42 7.35
N SER A 302 -27.56 31.75 6.30
CA SER A 302 -27.24 32.20 4.95
C SER A 302 -27.94 33.53 4.69
N ASN A 303 -27.34 34.41 3.88
CA ASN A 303 -27.99 35.66 3.48
C ASN A 303 -29.26 35.44 2.63
N ASN A 304 -29.57 34.19 2.28
CA ASN A 304 -30.76 33.82 1.54
C ASN A 304 -31.82 33.31 2.51
N ASN A 305 -32.65 34.23 3.03
CA ASN A 305 -33.76 33.91 3.95
C ASN A 305 -34.65 32.77 3.44
N SER A 306 -34.82 32.60 2.13
CA SER A 306 -35.62 31.50 1.58
C SER A 306 -34.98 30.12 1.79
N PHE A 307 -33.64 30.02 1.70
CA PHE A 307 -32.90 28.79 1.94
C PHE A 307 -32.96 28.38 3.40
N ASP A 308 -32.69 29.33 4.30
CA ASP A 308 -32.74 29.10 5.74
C ASP A 308 -34.15 28.72 6.20
N THR A 309 -35.20 29.31 5.63
CA THR A 309 -36.59 28.96 5.94
C THR A 309 -36.93 27.54 5.48
N ILE A 310 -36.50 27.14 4.28
CA ILE A 310 -36.72 25.78 3.76
C ILE A 310 -35.96 24.75 4.59
N TYR A 311 -34.70 25.05 4.96
CA TYR A 311 -33.86 24.17 5.77
C TYR A 311 -34.38 24.05 7.21
N LEU A 312 -34.79 25.15 7.84
CA LEU A 312 -35.41 25.12 9.17
C LEU A 312 -36.72 24.33 9.17
N ASN A 313 -37.58 24.52 8.17
CA ASN A 313 -38.80 23.74 8.01
C ASN A 313 -38.52 22.24 7.81
N SER A 314 -37.41 21.89 7.14
CA SER A 314 -36.95 20.52 6.98
C SER A 314 -36.50 19.90 8.31
N ILE A 315 -35.67 20.62 9.07
CA ILE A 315 -35.17 20.21 10.39
C ILE A 315 -36.33 20.09 11.40
N GLU A 316 -37.28 21.03 11.40
CA GLU A 316 -38.45 20.97 12.29
C GLU A 316 -39.35 19.78 11.97
N LYS A 317 -39.55 19.45 10.69
CA LYS A 317 -40.29 18.24 10.28
C LYS A 317 -39.58 16.96 10.75
N GLU A 318 -38.26 16.89 10.61
CA GLU A 318 -37.47 15.74 11.05
C GLU A 318 -37.44 15.61 12.57
N ALA A 319 -37.25 16.70 13.30
CA ALA A 319 -37.31 16.73 14.76
C ALA A 319 -38.70 16.32 15.27
N THR A 320 -39.77 16.82 14.65
CA THR A 320 -41.15 16.44 14.99
C THR A 320 -41.40 14.96 14.71
N HIS A 321 -40.87 14.43 13.60
CA HIS A 321 -40.94 13.01 13.29
C HIS A 321 -40.21 12.15 14.34
N ILE A 322 -39.01 12.56 14.77
CA ILE A 322 -38.23 11.87 15.82
C ILE A 322 -38.98 11.94 17.15
N ILE A 323 -39.48 13.11 17.55
CA ILE A 323 -40.25 13.28 18.79
C ILE A 323 -41.48 12.38 18.81
N ASN A 324 -42.24 12.33 17.70
CA ASN A 324 -43.41 11.47 17.59
C ASN A 324 -43.02 9.99 17.67
N LYS A 325 -41.97 9.59 16.96
CA LYS A 325 -41.45 8.22 17.01
C LYS A 325 -40.98 7.83 18.41
N CYS A 326 -40.37 8.76 19.15
CA CYS A 326 -39.97 8.58 20.54
C CYS A 326 -41.18 8.51 21.48
N LYS A 327 -42.22 9.32 21.27
CA LYS A 327 -43.49 9.25 22.02
C LYS A 327 -44.19 7.90 21.80
N ASP A 328 -44.15 7.39 20.58
CA ASP A 328 -44.73 6.09 20.21
C ASP A 328 -43.92 4.90 20.79
N THR A 329 -42.71 5.13 21.31
CA THR A 329 -41.84 4.08 21.89
C THR A 329 -41.65 4.18 23.41
N TYR A 330 -42.37 5.06 24.12
CA TYR A 330 -42.24 5.15 25.58
C TYR A 330 -42.93 3.98 26.29
N ILE A 331 -42.12 3.11 26.89
CA ILE A 331 -42.49 2.36 28.10
C ILE A 331 -42.13 3.29 29.27
N HIS A 332 -43.14 3.75 30.01
CA HIS A 332 -42.93 4.50 31.25
C HIS A 332 -42.25 3.59 32.28
N GLN A 333 -40.99 3.89 32.62
CA GLN A 333 -40.37 3.38 33.84
C GLN A 333 -40.08 4.58 34.74
N GLU A 334 -40.82 4.67 35.85
CA GLU A 334 -40.60 5.70 36.87
C GLU A 334 -39.27 5.45 37.57
N ILE A 335 -38.32 6.37 37.38
CA ILE A 335 -37.06 6.40 38.13
C ILE A 335 -37.32 7.20 39.41
N SER A 336 -37.13 6.57 40.57
CA SER A 336 -37.36 7.22 41.86
C SER A 336 -36.28 8.26 42.15
N THR A 337 -36.68 9.34 42.83
CA THR A 337 -35.78 10.40 43.34
C THR A 337 -34.65 9.89 44.25
N GLU A 338 -34.72 8.64 44.72
CA GLU A 338 -33.67 8.02 45.54
C GLU A 338 -32.53 7.43 44.69
N GLU A 339 -32.78 7.06 43.43
CA GLU A 339 -31.74 6.56 42.52
C GLU A 339 -30.79 7.68 42.07
N ILE A 340 -31.30 8.91 41.94
CA ILE A 340 -30.51 10.10 41.60
C ILE A 340 -29.56 10.50 42.75
N LYS A 341 -29.92 10.20 44.00
CA LYS A 341 -29.09 10.51 45.19
C LYS A 341 -27.93 9.52 45.41
N ARG A 342 -27.85 8.40 44.67
CA ARG A 342 -26.79 7.38 44.80
C ARG A 342 -25.57 7.62 43.90
N ALA A 343 -25.53 8.70 43.12
CA ALA A 343 -24.36 9.03 42.30
C ALA A 343 -23.19 9.53 43.20
N PRO A 344 -22.02 8.87 43.19
CA PRO A 344 -20.94 9.19 44.12
C PRO A 344 -20.18 10.47 43.73
N THR A 345 -20.21 11.47 44.60
CA THR A 345 -19.22 12.55 44.70
C THR A 345 -18.01 12.11 45.52
N LYS A 346 -16.79 12.19 44.98
CA LYS A 346 -15.54 12.65 45.66
C LYS A 346 -14.28 12.40 44.82
N SER A 347 -13.46 13.44 44.71
CA SER A 347 -12.07 13.42 44.23
C SER A 347 -11.10 13.16 45.40
N VAL A 348 -10.00 12.46 45.15
CA VAL A 348 -8.85 12.30 46.09
C VAL A 348 -7.56 12.60 45.33
N ILE A 349 -6.61 13.31 45.97
CA ILE A 349 -5.26 13.56 45.47
C ILE A 349 -4.30 12.51 46.05
N ILE A 350 -3.52 11.85 45.20
CA ILE A 350 -2.39 10.99 45.60
C ILE A 350 -1.15 11.42 44.80
N PRO A 351 -0.02 11.74 45.46
CA PRO A 351 1.24 12.02 44.76
C PRO A 351 1.95 10.70 44.44
N VAL A 352 2.20 10.44 43.15
CA VAL A 352 2.96 9.26 42.72
C VAL A 352 4.38 9.68 42.32
N LYS A 353 5.34 9.30 43.16
CA LYS A 353 6.78 9.28 42.88
C LYS A 353 7.08 8.29 41.76
N SER A 354 7.82 8.70 40.72
CA SER A 354 8.44 7.74 39.79
C SER A 354 9.85 7.41 40.24
N CYS A 355 10.09 6.12 40.52
CA CYS A 355 11.37 5.60 40.96
C CYS A 355 12.48 5.70 39.90
N ARG A 356 13.70 5.91 40.39
CA ARG A 356 15.02 5.78 39.75
C ARG A 356 15.55 7.00 39.00
N LYS A 357 15.98 7.99 39.78
CA LYS A 357 17.35 8.55 39.78
C LYS A 357 17.62 9.08 41.19
N PHE A 358 18.80 8.78 41.73
CA PHE A 358 19.23 9.33 43.02
C PHE A 358 19.46 10.84 42.82
N TYR A 359 18.80 11.65 43.64
CA TYR A 359 19.09 13.07 43.79
C TYR A 359 19.30 13.30 45.28
N GLU A 360 20.46 13.81 45.65
CA GLU A 360 20.64 14.49 46.93
C GLU A 360 20.14 15.92 46.75
N ILE A 361 19.27 16.34 47.66
CA ILE A 361 18.84 17.74 47.79
C ILE A 361 19.60 18.27 49.00
N GLU A 362 20.64 19.06 48.73
CA GLU A 362 21.21 20.00 49.70
C GLU A 362 21.01 21.41 49.15
N ASP A 363 20.44 22.29 49.98
CA ASP A 363 20.32 23.73 49.77
C ASP A 363 19.62 24.21 48.49
N GLY A 364 18.50 23.57 48.10
CA GLY A 364 17.55 24.17 47.16
C GLY A 364 17.99 24.33 45.70
N PHE A 365 19.16 23.79 45.30
CA PHE A 365 19.63 23.81 43.92
C PHE A 365 19.74 22.40 43.32
N TRP A 366 19.25 22.23 42.09
CA TRP A 366 19.40 20.96 41.35
C TRP A 366 20.84 20.83 40.83
N LYS A 367 21.57 19.80 41.28
CA LYS A 367 22.90 19.44 40.75
C LYS A 367 22.80 18.24 39.81
N LEU A 368 23.46 18.32 38.65
CA LEU A 368 23.66 17.19 37.75
C LEU A 368 25.17 17.00 37.53
N ASN A 369 25.72 15.85 37.93
CA ASN A 369 27.16 15.54 37.86
C ASN A 369 28.04 16.64 38.50
N GLY A 370 27.67 17.12 39.69
CA GLY A 370 28.44 18.11 40.44
C GLY A 370 28.36 19.57 39.94
N LYS A 371 27.56 19.86 38.91
CA LYS A 371 27.32 21.24 38.44
C LYS A 371 25.92 21.72 38.82
N ASN A 372 25.84 22.93 39.37
CA ASN A 372 24.58 23.62 39.66
C ASN A 372 23.87 23.94 38.34
N MET A 373 22.63 23.49 38.21
CA MET A 373 21.81 23.78 37.04
C MET A 373 21.09 25.13 37.22
N PRO A 374 21.21 26.07 36.27
CA PRO A 374 20.48 27.33 36.35
C PRO A 374 18.97 27.08 36.18
N ILE A 375 18.16 27.74 37.01
CA ILE A 375 16.70 27.75 36.89
C ILE A 375 16.35 28.82 35.86
N VAL A 376 15.82 28.40 34.71
CA VAL A 376 15.24 29.31 33.71
C VAL A 376 13.72 29.16 33.70
N SER A 377 13.01 30.27 33.76
CA SER A 377 11.54 30.33 33.82
C SER A 377 10.86 29.99 32.49
N ASN A 378 11.60 29.94 31.37
CA ASN A 378 11.10 29.53 30.06
C ASN A 378 12.17 28.75 29.29
N ALA A 379 11.81 27.56 28.78
CA ALA A 379 12.69 26.74 27.96
C ALA A 379 12.58 27.13 26.48
N SER A 380 13.52 27.94 26.00
CA SER A 380 13.74 28.19 24.57
C SER A 380 14.59 27.06 23.97
N HIS A 381 13.97 26.21 23.15
CA HIS A 381 14.54 25.32 22.12
C HIS A 381 16.00 24.80 22.26
N ILE A 382 16.17 23.47 22.31
CA ILE A 382 17.26 22.78 21.58
C ILE A 382 16.70 21.51 20.92
N GLY A 383 16.74 21.50 19.59
CA GLY A 383 16.43 20.36 18.74
C GLY A 383 16.88 20.60 17.31
N ILE A 384 18.20 20.56 17.09
CA ILE A 384 18.78 20.57 15.75
C ILE A 384 18.39 19.26 15.05
N GLN A 385 17.59 19.35 13.99
CA GLN A 385 17.44 18.28 13.02
C GLN A 385 17.63 18.87 11.62
N LYS A 386 18.84 18.68 11.07
CA LYS A 386 19.10 18.86 9.64
C LYS A 386 18.41 17.72 8.90
N SER A 387 17.30 18.01 8.22
CA SER A 387 16.84 17.26 7.06
C SER A 387 16.65 18.25 5.94
N ASP A 388 17.31 18.03 4.81
CA ASP A 388 17.21 18.85 3.61
C ASP A 388 15.76 18.87 3.11
N LYS A 389 15.03 19.94 3.45
CA LYS A 389 13.59 20.13 3.19
C LYS A 389 13.26 20.04 1.69
N ASN A 390 14.18 20.46 0.82
CA ASN A 390 13.91 20.62 -0.61
C ASN A 390 13.82 19.28 -1.39
N SER A 391 14.35 18.17 -0.87
CA SER A 391 14.29 16.86 -1.57
C SER A 391 13.00 16.07 -1.29
N ALA A 392 12.38 16.30 -0.13
CA ALA A 392 11.16 15.63 0.28
C ALA A 392 9.92 16.27 -0.36
N GLU A 393 9.89 17.61 -0.49
CA GLU A 393 8.81 18.34 -1.16
C GLU A 393 8.65 17.96 -2.63
N SER A 394 9.75 17.85 -3.39
CA SER A 394 9.70 17.49 -4.82
C SER A 394 9.15 16.07 -5.03
N THR A 395 9.59 15.11 -4.23
CA THR A 395 9.09 13.72 -4.28
C THR A 395 7.60 13.64 -3.90
N VAL A 396 7.15 14.47 -2.96
CA VAL A 396 5.74 14.53 -2.55
C VAL A 396 4.89 15.18 -3.64
N ASN A 397 5.35 16.28 -4.24
CA ASN A 397 4.64 16.98 -5.31
C ASN A 397 4.51 16.13 -6.59
N GLU A 398 5.53 15.33 -6.95
CA GLU A 398 5.43 14.37 -8.05
C GLU A 398 4.41 13.25 -7.79
N ASN A 399 4.38 12.73 -6.55
CA ASN A 399 3.39 11.72 -6.17
C ASN A 399 1.97 12.31 -6.13
N ILE A 400 1.83 13.61 -5.79
CA ILE A 400 0.57 14.34 -5.87
C ILE A 400 0.11 14.45 -7.33
N LYS A 401 0.99 14.84 -8.26
CA LYS A 401 0.64 14.91 -9.70
C LYS A 401 0.16 13.56 -10.25
N LYS A 402 0.84 12.45 -9.90
CA LYS A 402 0.43 11.09 -10.30
C LYS A 402 -0.92 10.70 -9.70
N ALA A 403 -1.10 10.92 -8.40
CA ALA A 403 -2.38 10.65 -7.73
C ALA A 403 -3.50 11.50 -8.33
N GLN A 404 -3.22 12.76 -8.67
CA GLN A 404 -4.16 13.68 -9.29
C GLN A 404 -4.61 13.19 -10.66
N ALA A 405 -3.70 12.75 -11.53
CA ALA A 405 -4.05 12.16 -12.82
C ALA A 405 -4.99 10.95 -12.66
N GLU A 406 -4.69 10.03 -11.73
CA GLU A 406 -5.55 8.88 -11.46
C GLU A 406 -6.93 9.26 -10.89
N ILE A 407 -6.99 10.27 -10.01
CA ILE A 407 -8.24 10.79 -9.46
C ILE A 407 -9.08 11.39 -10.59
N HIS A 408 -8.49 12.20 -11.46
CA HIS A 408 -9.20 12.79 -12.60
C HIS A 408 -9.70 11.70 -13.57
N VAL A 409 -8.87 10.69 -13.86
CA VAL A 409 -9.31 9.52 -14.65
C VAL A 409 -10.54 8.87 -14.02
N LYS A 410 -10.57 8.68 -12.70
CA LYS A 410 -11.72 8.07 -12.01
C LYS A 410 -12.95 8.97 -12.03
N ALA A 411 -12.80 10.27 -11.77
CA ALA A 411 -13.88 11.25 -11.80
C ALA A 411 -14.55 11.29 -13.19
N ILE A 412 -13.76 11.47 -14.26
CA ILE A 412 -14.30 11.52 -15.63
C ILE A 412 -14.88 10.14 -16.06
N ASN A 413 -14.31 9.03 -15.59
CA ASN A 413 -14.88 7.71 -15.87
C ASN A 413 -16.22 7.46 -15.16
N LEU A 414 -16.42 8.02 -13.97
CA LEU A 414 -17.72 7.97 -13.29
C LEU A 414 -18.77 8.71 -14.12
N PHE A 415 -18.43 9.89 -14.65
CA PHE A 415 -19.32 10.62 -15.56
C PHE A 415 -19.67 9.80 -16.80
N GLY A 416 -18.71 9.14 -17.43
CA GLY A 416 -19.01 8.27 -18.57
C GLY A 416 -19.94 7.11 -18.22
N ASN A 417 -19.96 6.62 -16.98
CA ASN A 417 -20.95 5.62 -16.55
C ASN A 417 -22.35 6.24 -16.44
N ILE A 418 -22.45 7.45 -15.89
CA ILE A 418 -23.71 8.20 -15.81
C ILE A 418 -24.23 8.50 -17.22
N SER A 419 -23.36 8.89 -18.15
CA SER A 419 -23.78 9.22 -19.52
C SER A 419 -24.31 8.03 -20.31
N ARG A 420 -23.92 6.80 -19.93
CA ARG A 420 -24.43 5.54 -20.48
C ARG A 420 -25.63 4.98 -19.71
N ALA A 421 -26.02 5.58 -18.58
CA ALA A 421 -27.23 5.18 -17.89
C ALA A 421 -28.46 5.48 -18.78
N ASN A 422 -29.59 4.86 -18.45
CA ASN A 422 -30.86 5.20 -19.10
C ASN A 422 -31.10 6.72 -18.93
N CYS A 423 -31.55 7.43 -19.98
CA CYS A 423 -31.86 8.84 -19.91
C CYS A 423 -32.92 9.18 -18.85
N ASP A 424 -33.78 8.22 -18.51
CA ASP A 424 -34.77 8.36 -17.43
C ASP A 424 -34.19 8.12 -16.03
N SER A 425 -32.93 7.69 -15.90
CA SER A 425 -32.31 7.46 -14.59
C SER A 425 -32.11 8.78 -13.83
N ILE A 426 -32.20 8.70 -12.50
CA ILE A 426 -32.03 9.87 -11.62
C ILE A 426 -30.64 10.49 -11.82
N GLU A 427 -29.61 9.67 -11.97
CA GLU A 427 -28.24 10.11 -12.17
C GLU A 427 -28.07 10.86 -13.49
N TRP A 428 -28.66 10.36 -14.59
CA TRP A 428 -28.59 11.01 -15.90
C TRP A 428 -29.30 12.37 -15.87
N ARG A 429 -30.53 12.42 -15.35
CA ARG A 429 -31.31 13.67 -15.23
C ARG A 429 -30.65 14.68 -14.30
N LEU A 430 -30.01 14.22 -13.22
CA LEU A 430 -29.21 15.08 -12.35
C LEU A 430 -27.98 15.62 -13.09
N ALA A 431 -27.28 14.80 -13.87
CA ALA A 431 -26.13 15.25 -14.65
C ALA A 431 -26.52 16.33 -15.66
N GLU A 432 -27.56 16.08 -16.45
CA GLU A 432 -28.09 17.04 -17.42
C GLU A 432 -28.45 18.37 -16.73
N ARG A 433 -29.30 18.32 -15.68
CA ARG A 433 -29.73 19.51 -14.96
C ARG A 433 -28.58 20.29 -14.34
N GLN A 434 -27.63 19.59 -13.70
CA GLN A 434 -26.51 20.24 -13.01
C GLN A 434 -25.56 20.91 -14.01
N LEU A 435 -25.29 20.27 -15.15
CA LEU A 435 -24.49 20.89 -16.21
C LEU A 435 -25.17 22.12 -16.81
N GLN A 436 -26.51 22.20 -16.80
CA GLN A 436 -27.28 23.29 -17.43
C GLN A 436 -27.40 24.50 -16.51
N ILE A 437 -27.67 24.24 -15.24
CA ILE A 437 -28.08 25.29 -14.30
C ILE A 437 -26.89 25.82 -13.49
N LYS A 438 -25.91 24.97 -13.17
CA LYS A 438 -24.84 25.38 -12.25
C LYS A 438 -23.81 26.28 -12.94
N PRO A 439 -23.44 27.40 -12.31
CA PRO A 439 -22.37 28.26 -12.82
C PRO A 439 -21.02 27.55 -12.69
N HIS A 440 -20.03 28.04 -13.45
CA HIS A 440 -18.66 27.49 -13.46
C HIS A 440 -17.96 27.52 -12.09
N ASN A 441 -18.32 28.44 -11.20
CA ASN A 441 -17.77 28.52 -9.84
C ASN A 441 -18.50 27.64 -8.80
N SER A 442 -19.42 26.78 -9.23
CA SER A 442 -20.15 25.91 -8.29
C SER A 442 -19.28 24.75 -7.81
N CYS A 443 -19.32 24.45 -6.50
CA CYS A 443 -18.73 23.24 -5.91
C CYS A 443 -19.44 21.92 -6.31
N SER A 444 -20.23 21.91 -7.38
CA SER A 444 -20.89 20.72 -7.88
C SER A 444 -19.86 19.80 -8.54
N TRP A 445 -19.90 18.52 -8.21
CA TRP A 445 -19.03 17.52 -8.82
C TRP A 445 -19.14 17.50 -10.36
N PHE A 446 -20.33 17.76 -10.93
CA PHE A 446 -20.50 17.83 -12.39
C PHE A 446 -19.76 19.03 -13.01
N ILE A 447 -19.67 20.13 -12.29
CA ILE A 447 -18.90 21.31 -12.73
C ILE A 447 -17.40 21.03 -12.61
N GLU A 448 -16.95 20.36 -11.54
CA GLU A 448 -15.57 19.88 -11.45
C GLU A 448 -15.21 18.96 -12.63
N VAL A 449 -16.08 18.00 -12.99
CA VAL A 449 -15.86 17.15 -14.16
C VAL A 449 -15.84 17.95 -15.46
N LYS A 450 -16.69 18.98 -15.61
CA LYS A 450 -16.69 19.90 -16.76
C LYS A 450 -15.35 20.63 -16.88
N GLU A 451 -14.84 21.16 -15.78
CA GLU A 451 -13.52 21.82 -15.73
C GLU A 451 -12.38 20.85 -16.06
N LEU A 452 -12.44 19.61 -15.55
CA LEU A 452 -11.47 18.59 -15.91
C LEU A 452 -11.53 18.24 -17.40
N CYS A 453 -12.72 18.10 -17.98
CA CYS A 453 -12.87 17.85 -19.42
C CYS A 453 -12.32 19.01 -20.25
N LEU A 454 -12.57 20.26 -19.86
CA LEU A 454 -11.96 21.44 -20.49
C LEU A 454 -10.43 21.41 -20.39
N LYS A 455 -9.89 21.15 -19.20
CA LYS A 455 -8.44 21.05 -18.95
C LYS A 455 -7.76 19.98 -19.80
N TYR A 456 -8.46 18.90 -20.11
CA TYR A 456 -7.95 17.76 -20.88
C TYR A 456 -8.39 17.77 -22.35
N GLU A 457 -9.03 18.84 -22.82
CA GLU A 457 -9.57 18.94 -24.18
C GLU A 457 -10.44 17.72 -24.55
N ILE A 458 -11.26 17.27 -23.59
CA ILE A 458 -12.31 16.28 -23.82
C ILE A 458 -13.56 17.09 -24.19
N ASN A 459 -14.14 16.78 -25.35
CA ASN A 459 -15.26 17.51 -25.95
C ASN A 459 -16.45 17.71 -24.98
N ASP A 460 -17.38 18.59 -25.38
CA ASP A 460 -18.56 18.95 -24.62
C ASP A 460 -19.27 17.74 -23.97
N LEU A 461 -19.40 17.78 -22.65
CA LEU A 461 -20.05 16.74 -21.85
C LEU A 461 -21.50 16.48 -22.29
N TYR A 462 -22.20 17.49 -22.82
CA TYR A 462 -23.54 17.31 -23.36
C TYR A 462 -23.56 16.39 -24.58
N ALA A 463 -22.57 16.52 -25.46
CA ALA A 463 -22.47 15.65 -26.61
C ALA A 463 -22.36 14.17 -26.18
N TYR A 464 -21.67 13.91 -25.07
CA TYR A 464 -21.51 12.57 -24.51
C TYR A 464 -22.68 12.08 -23.65
N LEU A 465 -23.51 12.97 -23.12
CA LEU A 465 -24.80 12.61 -22.50
C LEU A 465 -25.81 12.17 -23.56
N ASN A 466 -25.87 12.90 -24.68
CA ASN A 466 -26.81 12.63 -25.77
C ASN A 466 -26.35 11.45 -26.66
N ASN A 467 -25.04 11.34 -26.89
CA ASN A 467 -24.44 10.30 -27.72
C ASN A 467 -23.29 9.62 -26.96
N PRO A 468 -23.60 8.73 -25.99
CA PRO A 468 -22.59 8.15 -25.14
C PRO A 468 -21.68 7.18 -25.90
N LEU A 469 -20.36 7.35 -25.73
CA LEU A 469 -19.38 6.39 -26.22
C LEU A 469 -19.49 5.05 -25.47
N SER A 470 -19.13 3.96 -26.16
CA SER A 470 -18.96 2.67 -25.49
C SER A 470 -17.95 2.76 -24.35
N LYS A 471 -18.11 1.92 -23.32
CA LYS A 471 -17.22 1.91 -22.14
C LYS A 471 -15.73 1.81 -22.50
N PHE A 472 -15.40 1.05 -23.54
CA PHE A 472 -14.03 0.91 -24.03
C PHE A 472 -13.52 2.19 -24.70
N GLN A 473 -14.30 2.77 -25.64
CA GLN A 473 -13.95 4.01 -26.32
C GLN A 473 -13.81 5.17 -25.33
N TRP A 474 -14.72 5.29 -24.36
CA TRP A 474 -14.65 6.30 -23.29
C TRP A 474 -13.36 6.19 -22.48
N LYS A 475 -13.06 4.99 -21.97
CA LYS A 475 -11.83 4.76 -21.18
C LYS A 475 -10.57 5.05 -21.99
N LYS A 476 -10.55 4.67 -23.28
CA LYS A 476 -9.43 4.94 -24.19
C LYS A 476 -9.24 6.45 -24.39
N LEU A 477 -10.32 7.18 -24.68
CA LEU A 477 -10.32 8.63 -24.86
C LEU A 477 -9.82 9.35 -23.59
N VAL A 478 -10.45 9.10 -22.44
CA VAL A 478 -10.11 9.73 -21.16
C VAL A 478 -8.65 9.47 -20.79
N LYS A 479 -8.20 8.21 -20.92
CA LYS A 479 -6.82 7.86 -20.61
C LYS A 479 -5.84 8.55 -21.56
N SER A 480 -6.11 8.56 -22.87
CA SER A 480 -5.25 9.24 -23.85
C SER A 480 -5.13 10.72 -23.52
N LYS A 481 -6.25 11.45 -23.49
CA LYS A 481 -6.27 12.90 -23.27
C LYS A 481 -5.59 13.33 -21.97
N ILE A 482 -5.81 12.59 -20.87
CA ILE A 482 -5.14 12.87 -19.60
C ILE A 482 -3.64 12.57 -19.69
N HIS A 483 -3.25 11.45 -20.29
CA HIS A 483 -1.84 11.10 -20.46
C HIS A 483 -1.13 12.12 -21.37
N ASP A 484 -1.73 12.50 -22.49
CA ASP A 484 -1.19 13.45 -23.46
C ASP A 484 -0.93 14.81 -22.81
N TYR A 485 -1.92 15.35 -22.08
CA TYR A 485 -1.77 16.59 -21.31
C TYR A 485 -0.59 16.53 -20.34
N TRP A 486 -0.54 15.48 -19.51
CA TRP A 486 0.48 15.41 -18.47
C TRP A 486 1.86 15.08 -19.06
N THR A 487 1.93 14.33 -20.15
CA THR A 487 3.16 14.11 -20.92
C THR A 487 3.67 15.43 -21.45
N SER A 488 2.84 16.24 -22.12
CA SER A 488 3.22 17.57 -22.59
C SER A 488 3.69 18.44 -21.44
N LYS A 489 2.92 18.50 -20.34
CA LYS A 489 3.25 19.32 -19.17
C LYS A 489 4.58 18.92 -18.53
N ILE A 490 4.85 17.62 -18.33
CA ILE A 490 6.12 17.15 -17.76
C ILE A 490 7.26 17.43 -18.73
N THR A 491 7.07 17.21 -20.03
CA THR A 491 8.06 17.53 -21.06
C THR A 491 8.41 19.01 -21.04
N ASP A 492 7.42 19.91 -20.99
CA ASP A 492 7.66 21.35 -20.95
C ASP A 492 8.31 21.81 -19.64
N GLU A 493 7.84 21.31 -18.49
CA GLU A 493 8.50 21.56 -17.20
C GLU A 493 9.96 21.07 -17.20
N SER A 494 10.24 19.90 -17.81
CA SER A 494 11.58 19.31 -17.85
C SER A 494 12.59 20.17 -18.61
N LYS A 495 12.15 20.91 -19.64
CA LYS A 495 13.01 21.82 -20.42
C LYS A 495 13.58 22.94 -19.55
N GLY A 496 12.88 23.33 -18.46
CA GLY A 496 13.34 24.33 -17.51
C GLY A 496 14.47 23.84 -16.58
N TYR A 497 14.75 22.54 -16.52
CA TYR A 497 15.74 21.97 -15.63
C TYR A 497 16.99 21.53 -16.40
N SER A 498 18.05 22.35 -16.35
CA SER A 498 19.36 22.03 -16.97
C SER A 498 19.99 20.75 -16.43
N THR A 499 19.62 20.33 -15.21
CA THR A 499 20.04 19.05 -14.60
C THR A 499 19.45 17.83 -15.28
N LEU A 500 18.35 17.98 -16.03
CA LEU A 500 17.69 16.92 -16.77
C LEU A 500 18.13 16.85 -18.24
N LYS A 501 19.13 17.65 -18.66
CA LYS A 501 19.59 17.71 -20.07
C LYS A 501 19.99 16.36 -20.67
N PHE A 502 20.34 15.37 -19.82
CA PHE A 502 20.72 14.04 -20.27
C PHE A 502 19.56 13.04 -20.34
N MET A 503 18.42 13.38 -19.76
CA MET A 503 17.18 12.63 -19.94
C MET A 503 16.57 13.06 -21.27
N ASP A 504 16.07 12.10 -22.04
CA ASP A 504 15.27 12.44 -23.23
C ASP A 504 13.99 13.14 -22.76
N HIS A 505 13.57 14.18 -23.48
CA HIS A 505 12.39 14.97 -23.15
C HIS A 505 11.08 14.24 -23.48
N LYS A 506 11.13 13.09 -24.18
CA LYS A 506 9.96 12.29 -24.51
C LYS A 506 9.55 11.39 -23.34
N TYR A 507 8.71 11.90 -22.44
CA TYR A 507 8.17 11.15 -21.30
C TYR A 507 6.78 10.59 -21.59
N ASN A 508 6.65 9.27 -21.60
CA ASN A 508 5.34 8.63 -21.73
C ASN A 508 4.79 8.23 -20.35
N ILE A 509 3.67 8.83 -19.95
CA ILE A 509 3.07 8.53 -18.65
C ILE A 509 2.55 7.10 -18.59
N GLY A 510 2.82 6.45 -17.45
CA GLY A 510 2.52 5.04 -17.21
C GLY A 510 3.56 4.09 -17.80
N SER A 511 4.55 4.59 -18.54
CA SER A 511 5.70 3.81 -18.99
C SER A 511 6.92 4.04 -18.09
N VAL A 512 7.79 3.04 -18.02
CA VAL A 512 9.07 3.14 -17.33
C VAL A 512 10.10 3.70 -18.32
N HIS A 513 10.88 4.69 -17.91
CA HIS A 513 11.94 5.24 -18.76
C HIS A 513 12.93 4.13 -19.15
N PRO A 514 13.40 4.04 -20.42
CA PRO A 514 14.30 2.97 -20.87
C PRO A 514 15.55 2.77 -20.00
N LEU A 515 16.11 3.85 -19.45
CA LEU A 515 17.22 3.81 -18.49
C LEU A 515 16.96 3.01 -17.20
N ALA A 516 15.70 2.85 -16.81
CA ALA A 516 15.29 2.08 -15.64
C ALA A 516 14.85 0.65 -15.99
N ILE A 517 14.79 0.31 -17.29
CA ILE A 517 14.47 -1.04 -17.76
C ILE A 517 15.76 -1.85 -17.81
N SER A 518 15.75 -3.08 -17.30
CA SER A 518 16.87 -4.02 -17.44
C SER A 518 16.39 -5.23 -18.21
N VAL A 519 17.07 -5.57 -19.31
CA VAL A 519 16.78 -6.77 -20.12
C VAL A 519 16.83 -8.01 -19.23
N ASN A 520 17.83 -8.07 -18.35
CA ASN A 520 17.99 -9.14 -17.37
C ASN A 520 17.57 -8.65 -15.98
N ALA A 521 16.64 -9.38 -15.32
CA ALA A 521 16.23 -9.12 -13.94
C ALA A 521 17.29 -9.52 -12.90
N ASN A 522 18.58 -9.41 -13.25
CA ASN A 522 19.70 -9.73 -12.39
C ASN A 522 19.89 -8.62 -11.34
N ILE A 523 19.99 -9.02 -10.06
CA ILE A 523 20.23 -8.10 -8.93
C ILE A 523 21.48 -7.25 -9.15
N LYS A 524 22.53 -7.82 -9.80
CA LYS A 524 23.75 -7.06 -10.11
C LYS A 524 23.46 -5.91 -11.06
N ASP A 525 22.60 -6.10 -12.07
CA ASP A 525 22.24 -5.05 -13.03
C ASP A 525 21.29 -4.03 -12.42
N ILE A 526 20.32 -4.48 -11.62
CA ILE A 526 19.40 -3.61 -10.89
C ILE A 526 20.16 -2.64 -9.97
N ARG A 527 21.27 -3.07 -9.35
CA ARG A 527 22.11 -2.20 -8.50
C ARG A 527 22.82 -1.08 -9.27
N LYS A 528 22.96 -1.19 -10.59
CA LYS A 528 23.63 -0.18 -11.42
C LYS A 528 22.67 0.96 -11.81
N ILE A 529 21.37 0.67 -11.90
CA ILE A 529 20.33 1.63 -12.31
C ILE A 529 20.33 2.90 -11.45
N PRO A 530 20.38 2.85 -10.09
CA PRO A 530 20.36 4.07 -9.29
C PRO A 530 21.54 5.01 -9.54
N VAL A 531 22.73 4.47 -9.85
CA VAL A 531 23.91 5.29 -10.17
C VAL A 531 23.68 6.03 -11.48
N ARG A 532 23.19 5.31 -12.49
CA ARG A 532 22.89 5.87 -13.80
C ARG A 532 21.81 6.96 -13.73
N LEU A 533 20.69 6.67 -13.06
CA LEU A 533 19.62 7.65 -12.88
C LEU A 533 20.08 8.90 -12.14
N LYS A 534 20.92 8.75 -11.10
CA LYS A 534 21.48 9.92 -10.41
C LYS A 534 22.31 10.79 -11.34
N ILE A 535 23.11 10.20 -12.22
CA ILE A 535 23.94 10.95 -13.17
C ILE A 535 23.05 11.62 -14.23
N SER A 536 22.08 10.88 -14.79
CA SER A 536 21.21 11.41 -15.85
C SER A 536 20.27 12.51 -15.38
N THR A 537 19.86 12.51 -14.12
CA THR A 537 19.01 13.55 -13.53
C THR A 537 19.79 14.66 -12.81
N GLY A 538 21.13 14.67 -12.92
CA GLY A 538 21.98 15.65 -12.22
C GLY A 538 22.02 15.53 -10.68
N ASN A 539 21.48 14.45 -10.11
CA ASN A 539 21.45 14.17 -8.66
C ASN A 539 22.71 13.44 -8.16
N TYR A 540 23.70 13.23 -9.03
CA TYR A 540 24.97 12.59 -8.66
C TYR A 540 25.92 13.63 -8.06
N ILE A 541 26.29 13.43 -6.80
CA ILE A 541 27.02 14.44 -6.01
C ILE A 541 28.52 14.48 -6.39
N LEU A 542 28.86 15.41 -7.28
CA LEU A 542 30.23 15.80 -7.64
C LEU A 542 30.68 17.06 -6.86
N GLN A 543 31.98 17.41 -6.89
CA GLN A 543 32.47 18.62 -6.20
C GLN A 543 31.82 19.90 -6.71
N THR A 544 31.61 20.03 -8.02
CA THR A 544 30.89 21.19 -8.60
C THR A 544 29.50 21.37 -8.00
N HIS A 545 28.75 20.28 -7.84
CA HIS A 545 27.46 20.26 -7.16
C HIS A 545 27.59 20.57 -5.67
N LYS A 546 28.64 20.09 -4.98
CA LYS A 546 28.84 20.45 -3.56
C LYS A 546 29.15 21.94 -3.39
N ALA A 547 29.98 22.50 -4.26
CA ALA A 547 30.37 23.90 -4.26
C ALA A 547 29.16 24.81 -4.53
N SER A 548 28.30 24.47 -5.48
CA SER A 548 27.11 25.28 -5.80
C SER A 548 26.07 25.34 -4.68
N PHE A 549 25.98 24.30 -3.83
CA PHE A 549 25.03 24.24 -2.72
C PHE A 549 25.63 24.58 -1.36
N SER A 550 26.96 24.72 -1.24
CA SER A 550 27.57 25.15 0.01
C SER A 550 27.43 26.66 0.17
N LYS A 551 26.60 27.09 1.13
CA LYS A 551 26.52 28.51 1.55
C LYS A 551 27.87 29.07 2.05
N ASN A 552 28.77 28.17 2.46
CA ASN A 552 30.09 28.51 2.92
C ASN A 552 31.05 28.31 1.72
N ASN A 553 31.64 29.40 1.22
CA ASN A 553 32.55 29.47 0.05
C ASN A 553 33.84 28.63 0.15
N PHE A 554 33.91 27.64 1.05
CA PHE A 554 35.10 26.84 1.32
C PHE A 554 35.17 25.52 0.56
N ILE A 555 34.12 25.12 -0.17
CA ILE A 555 34.17 23.88 -0.96
C ILE A 555 34.64 24.21 -2.38
N SER A 556 35.88 23.82 -2.70
CA SER A 556 36.40 23.92 -4.06
C SER A 556 35.63 22.98 -5.02
N PRO A 557 35.24 23.46 -6.22
CA PRO A 557 34.64 22.63 -7.27
C PRO A 557 35.63 21.65 -7.91
N THR A 558 36.94 21.79 -7.64
CA THR A 558 38.00 20.96 -8.20
C THR A 558 37.88 19.49 -7.79
N CYS A 559 38.09 18.59 -8.74
CA CYS A 559 38.05 17.15 -8.55
C CYS A 559 39.03 16.67 -7.49
N LYS A 560 38.49 16.10 -6.40
CA LYS A 560 39.30 15.55 -5.29
C LYS A 560 40.20 14.39 -5.69
N LEU A 561 39.94 13.74 -6.84
CA LEU A 561 40.74 12.61 -7.28
C LEU A 561 42.03 13.07 -7.98
N CYS A 562 41.92 13.96 -8.97
CA CYS A 562 43.06 14.38 -9.79
C CYS A 562 43.63 15.73 -9.36
N GLY A 563 42.84 16.60 -8.72
CA GLY A 563 43.25 17.95 -8.32
C GLY A 563 43.46 18.94 -9.46
N LYS A 564 43.09 18.60 -10.71
CA LYS A 564 43.46 19.36 -11.91
C LYS A 564 42.36 20.27 -12.47
N ALA A 565 41.09 19.84 -12.41
CA ALA A 565 39.97 20.55 -13.02
C ALA A 565 38.70 20.37 -12.19
N ASP A 566 37.68 21.17 -12.48
CA ASP A 566 36.36 21.07 -11.84
C ASP A 566 35.73 19.70 -12.07
N GLU A 567 35.15 19.12 -11.02
CA GLU A 567 34.49 17.82 -11.08
C GLU A 567 33.11 17.95 -11.72
N THR A 568 33.04 18.25 -13.02
CA THR A 568 31.80 18.20 -13.81
C THR A 568 31.46 16.76 -14.19
N VAL A 569 30.24 16.54 -14.72
CA VAL A 569 29.85 15.22 -15.25
C VAL A 569 30.78 14.80 -16.40
N GLU A 570 31.14 15.73 -17.27
CA GLU A 570 32.12 15.53 -18.34
C GLU A 570 33.48 15.14 -17.78
N HIS A 571 33.99 15.88 -16.79
CA HIS A 571 35.27 15.54 -16.18
C HIS A 571 35.23 14.14 -15.54
N PHE A 572 34.17 13.83 -14.80
CA PHE A 572 33.99 12.53 -14.16
C PHE A 572 33.94 11.39 -15.18
N ILE A 573 33.22 11.56 -16.29
CA ILE A 573 33.04 10.51 -17.30
C ILE A 573 34.25 10.43 -18.23
N LEU A 574 34.74 11.54 -18.79
CA LEU A 574 35.68 11.52 -19.91
C LEU A 574 37.10 11.97 -19.57
N LEU A 575 37.31 12.84 -18.58
CA LEU A 575 38.61 13.54 -18.44
C LEU A 575 39.42 13.16 -17.20
N CYS A 576 38.80 12.59 -16.16
CA CYS A 576 39.53 12.30 -14.91
C CYS A 576 40.55 11.17 -15.12
N GLU A 577 41.85 11.50 -15.07
CA GLU A 577 42.97 10.57 -15.25
C GLU A 577 42.95 9.42 -14.22
N LYS A 578 42.53 9.69 -12.98
CA LYS A 578 42.46 8.65 -11.93
C LYS A 578 41.38 7.59 -12.18
N LEU A 579 40.50 7.82 -13.14
CA LEU A 579 39.44 6.87 -13.55
C LEU A 579 39.72 6.24 -14.92
N GLU A 580 40.83 6.60 -15.57
CA GLU A 580 41.16 6.21 -16.95
C GLU A 580 41.26 4.70 -17.15
N GLU A 581 41.98 4.00 -16.27
CA GLU A 581 42.10 2.53 -16.28
C GLU A 581 40.74 1.83 -16.24
N THR A 582 39.76 2.43 -15.57
CA THR A 582 38.39 1.89 -15.47
C THR A 582 37.54 2.25 -16.69
N ARG A 583 37.83 3.39 -17.33
CA ARG A 583 37.10 3.94 -18.47
C ARG A 583 37.45 3.24 -19.78
N ILE A 584 38.74 3.20 -20.13
CA ILE A 584 39.21 2.83 -21.49
C ILE A 584 38.61 1.51 -22.00
N PRO A 585 38.61 0.40 -21.23
CA PRO A 585 38.19 -0.90 -21.78
C PRO A 585 36.71 -0.99 -22.15
N LEU A 586 35.86 -0.17 -21.53
CA LEU A 586 34.43 -0.12 -21.83
C LEU A 586 34.10 1.00 -22.82
N LEU A 587 34.84 2.11 -22.78
CA LEU A 587 34.63 3.22 -23.68
C LEU A 587 34.86 2.83 -25.14
N SER A 588 35.94 2.09 -25.44
CA SER A 588 36.18 1.59 -26.80
C SER A 588 35.01 0.75 -27.31
N LYS A 589 34.55 -0.21 -26.49
CA LYS A 589 33.38 -1.05 -26.82
C LYS A 589 32.11 -0.24 -27.03
N ILE A 590 31.89 0.80 -26.24
CA ILE A 590 30.73 1.70 -26.40
C ILE A 590 30.84 2.45 -27.73
N LEU A 591 32.02 2.94 -28.10
CA LEU A 591 32.24 3.65 -29.36
C LEU A 591 32.04 2.73 -30.57
N ASP A 592 32.58 1.51 -30.53
CA ASP A 592 32.45 0.53 -31.62
C ASP A 592 30.99 0.13 -31.83
N ASN A 593 30.29 -0.28 -30.76
CA ASN A 593 28.90 -0.69 -30.84
C ASN A 593 27.97 0.50 -31.10
N GLY A 594 28.26 1.66 -30.51
CA GLY A 594 27.51 2.89 -30.71
C GLY A 594 27.57 3.35 -32.16
N SER A 595 28.75 3.36 -32.78
CA SER A 595 28.91 3.74 -34.19
C SER A 595 28.13 2.81 -35.13
N LEU A 596 28.20 1.50 -34.90
CA LEU A 596 27.49 0.50 -35.71
C LEU A 596 25.96 0.62 -35.58
N ILE A 597 25.45 0.80 -34.36
CA ILE A 597 24.01 0.91 -34.11
C ILE A 597 23.47 2.24 -34.64
N LEU A 598 24.17 3.35 -34.39
CA LEU A 598 23.71 4.69 -34.76
C LEU A 598 23.81 4.96 -36.26
N ALA A 599 24.74 4.31 -36.97
CA ALA A 599 24.80 4.36 -38.43
C ALA A 599 23.49 3.90 -39.10
N LYS A 600 22.71 3.02 -38.44
CA LYS A 600 21.41 2.53 -38.94
C LYS A 600 20.29 3.56 -38.87
N VAL A 601 20.43 4.60 -38.04
CA VAL A 601 19.38 5.61 -37.80
C VAL A 601 19.57 6.85 -38.68
N ALA A 602 20.67 6.93 -39.45
CA ALA A 602 21.01 8.07 -40.30
C ALA A 602 20.87 9.42 -39.57
N THR A 603 21.46 9.53 -38.38
CA THR A 603 21.37 10.77 -37.59
C THR A 603 22.13 11.89 -38.28
N SER A 604 21.42 12.93 -38.74
CA SER A 604 22.03 14.17 -39.27
C SER A 604 22.71 15.02 -38.19
N PHE A 605 22.56 14.64 -36.91
CA PHE A 605 23.05 15.39 -35.77
C PHE A 605 24.39 14.82 -35.26
N PRO A 606 25.30 15.69 -34.78
CA PRO A 606 26.53 15.25 -34.13
C PRO A 606 26.21 14.44 -32.87
N ILE A 607 26.91 13.31 -32.70
CA ILE A 607 26.75 12.45 -31.53
C ILE A 607 27.53 13.06 -30.37
N ASP A 608 26.83 13.54 -29.35
CA ASP A 608 27.43 13.86 -28.05
C ASP A 608 27.74 12.55 -27.31
N LEU A 609 29.04 12.31 -27.09
CA LEU A 609 29.55 11.11 -26.42
C LEU A 609 29.11 11.01 -24.95
N ILE A 610 29.00 12.12 -24.23
CA ILE A 610 28.51 12.13 -22.84
C ILE A 610 27.06 11.70 -22.82
N GLN A 611 26.26 12.26 -23.74
CA GLN A 611 24.87 11.90 -23.91
C GLN A 611 24.72 10.41 -24.29
N LEU A 612 25.55 9.89 -25.19
CA LEU A 612 25.55 8.47 -25.58
C LEU A 612 25.83 7.54 -24.39
N ILE A 613 26.81 7.90 -23.55
CA ILE A 613 27.17 7.11 -22.37
C ILE A 613 26.06 7.19 -21.31
N ILE A 614 25.50 8.36 -21.06
CA ILE A 614 24.48 8.53 -20.01
C ILE A 614 23.14 7.93 -20.46
N ASN A 615 22.70 8.22 -21.68
CA ASN A 615 21.40 7.82 -22.22
C ASN A 615 21.45 7.59 -23.74
N PRO A 616 21.83 6.38 -24.21
CA PRO A 616 21.94 6.05 -25.63
C PRO A 616 20.59 6.06 -26.34
N PHE A 617 19.48 6.00 -25.61
CA PHE A 617 18.13 6.01 -26.18
C PHE A 617 17.70 7.37 -26.75
N CYS A 618 18.39 8.47 -26.41
CA CYS A 618 18.07 9.78 -26.98
C CYS A 618 18.27 9.86 -28.51
N TYR A 619 19.03 8.93 -29.09
CA TYR A 619 19.27 8.83 -30.52
C TYR A 619 18.35 7.83 -31.23
N VAL A 620 17.43 7.19 -30.49
CA VAL A 620 16.59 6.11 -31.02
C VAL A 620 15.12 6.39 -30.76
N ASP A 621 14.37 6.68 -31.83
CA ASP A 621 12.92 6.75 -31.72
C ASP A 621 12.33 5.33 -31.63
N ILE A 622 11.72 5.03 -30.47
CA ILE A 622 11.15 3.71 -30.15
C ILE A 622 10.11 3.29 -31.18
N ASN A 623 9.31 4.24 -31.70
CA ASN A 623 8.22 3.94 -32.61
C ASN A 623 8.69 3.76 -34.04
N ALA A 624 9.69 4.55 -34.47
CA ALA A 624 10.21 4.47 -35.84
C ALA A 624 11.22 3.33 -36.03
N ASN A 625 12.04 3.02 -35.01
CA ASN A 625 13.22 2.18 -35.15
C ASN A 625 13.31 1.07 -34.10
N ARG A 626 12.27 0.23 -34.01
CA ARG A 626 12.19 -0.83 -32.97
C ARG A 626 13.40 -1.77 -32.94
N ALA A 627 13.91 -2.20 -34.09
CA ALA A 627 15.09 -3.07 -34.15
C ALA A 627 16.33 -2.41 -33.54
N VAL A 628 16.56 -1.13 -33.87
CA VAL A 628 17.66 -0.34 -33.30
C VAL A 628 17.47 -0.15 -31.79
N PHE A 629 16.23 0.06 -31.33
CA PHE A 629 15.93 0.15 -29.91
C PHE A 629 16.26 -1.14 -29.16
N GLU A 630 15.91 -2.29 -29.73
CA GLU A 630 16.22 -3.60 -29.15
C GLU A 630 17.73 -3.86 -29.11
N GLU A 631 18.46 -3.54 -30.19
CA GLU A 631 19.94 -3.60 -30.20
C GLU A 631 20.57 -2.66 -29.18
N THR A 632 20.08 -1.42 -29.09
CA THR A 632 20.52 -0.43 -28.10
C THR A 632 20.30 -0.95 -26.69
N SER A 633 19.13 -1.53 -26.41
CA SER A 633 18.78 -2.08 -25.11
C SER A 633 19.61 -3.32 -24.75
N ASN A 634 19.92 -4.18 -25.72
CA ASN A 634 20.58 -5.46 -25.48
C ASN A 634 22.10 -5.37 -25.48
N ILE A 635 22.69 -4.44 -26.24
CA ILE A 635 24.13 -4.37 -26.48
C ILE A 635 24.73 -3.10 -25.87
N LEU A 636 24.26 -1.94 -26.29
CA LEU A 636 24.89 -0.66 -25.95
C LEU A 636 24.57 -0.21 -24.52
N GLU A 637 23.30 -0.30 -24.12
CA GLU A 637 22.82 0.12 -22.81
C GLU A 637 23.56 -0.59 -21.67
N PRO A 638 23.77 -1.92 -21.68
CA PRO A 638 24.47 -2.62 -20.62
C PRO A 638 25.93 -2.19 -20.48
N LEU A 639 26.61 -1.89 -21.60
CA LEU A 639 28.00 -1.39 -21.59
C LEU A 639 28.07 -0.02 -20.95
N CYS A 640 27.22 0.92 -21.38
CA CYS A 640 27.10 2.26 -20.80
C CYS A 640 26.81 2.20 -19.29
N ARG A 641 25.85 1.36 -18.89
CA ARG A 641 25.48 1.15 -17.49
C ARG A 641 26.64 0.59 -16.67
N GLN A 642 27.38 -0.38 -17.22
CA GLN A 642 28.53 -0.98 -16.57
C GLN A 642 29.65 0.03 -16.37
N LEU A 643 29.93 0.88 -17.37
CA LEU A 643 30.95 1.92 -17.31
C LEU A 643 30.67 2.89 -16.14
N LEU A 644 29.47 3.48 -16.11
CA LEU A 644 29.09 4.44 -15.07
C LEU A 644 29.15 3.83 -13.66
N TYR A 645 28.73 2.57 -13.52
CA TYR A 645 28.78 1.87 -12.24
C TYR A 645 30.22 1.56 -11.80
N ASN A 646 31.08 1.14 -12.71
CA ASN A 646 32.50 0.86 -12.42
C ASN A 646 33.23 2.14 -11.98
N MET A 647 33.03 3.24 -12.72
CA MET A 647 33.59 4.54 -12.36
C MET A 647 33.08 5.02 -11.00
N HIS A 648 31.78 4.86 -10.71
CA HIS A 648 31.23 5.19 -9.40
C HIS A 648 31.95 4.45 -8.28
N ASN A 649 32.09 3.13 -8.39
CA ASN A 649 32.76 2.32 -7.37
C ASN A 649 34.24 2.71 -7.21
N LYS A 650 34.96 2.90 -8.33
CA LYS A 650 36.37 3.31 -8.32
C LYS A 650 36.54 4.68 -7.66
N ARG A 651 35.69 5.66 -7.99
CA ARG A 651 35.68 6.98 -7.36
C ARG A 651 35.51 6.89 -5.84
N TYR A 652 34.51 6.14 -5.37
CA TYR A 652 34.26 6.00 -3.94
C TYR A 652 35.43 5.30 -3.21
N ALA A 653 36.04 4.29 -3.84
CA ALA A 653 37.22 3.63 -3.29
C ALA A 653 38.41 4.59 -3.17
N LEU A 654 38.66 5.41 -4.19
CA LEU A 654 39.75 6.40 -4.18
C LEU A 654 39.50 7.51 -3.13
N LEU A 655 38.27 8.05 -3.04
CA LEU A 655 37.92 9.04 -2.03
C LEU A 655 38.10 8.51 -0.61
N ALA A 656 37.69 7.27 -0.35
CA ALA A 656 37.88 6.64 0.96
C ALA A 656 39.36 6.49 1.35
N ASN A 657 40.26 6.33 0.36
CA ASN A 657 41.70 6.28 0.62
C ASN A 657 42.28 7.67 0.91
N ILE A 658 41.80 8.71 0.22
CA ILE A 658 42.19 10.11 0.47
C ILE A 658 41.77 10.53 1.88
N ASP A 659 40.54 10.23 2.29
CA ASP A 659 40.01 10.59 3.61
C ASP A 659 40.83 9.91 4.75
N LYS A 660 41.24 8.65 4.56
CA LYS A 660 42.10 7.91 5.50
C LYS A 660 43.51 8.50 5.62
N GLN A 661 44.06 9.05 4.54
CA GLN A 661 45.37 9.70 4.57
C GLN A 661 45.30 11.07 5.25
N GLY A 662 44.21 11.82 5.03
CA GLY A 662 43.97 13.11 5.68
C GLY A 662 43.84 13.00 7.21
N SER A 663 43.08 12.01 7.70
CA SER A 663 42.89 11.81 9.15
C SER A 663 44.16 11.41 9.89
N ARG A 664 45.16 10.84 9.20
CA ARG A 664 46.46 10.51 9.82
C ARG A 664 47.36 11.73 9.97
N LYS A 665 47.23 12.73 9.09
CA LYS A 665 48.04 13.95 9.14
C LYS A 665 47.53 15.01 10.13
N SER A 666 46.27 14.91 10.60
CA SER A 666 45.70 15.84 11.59
C SER A 666 45.88 15.40 13.05
N ASN A 667 46.44 14.21 13.27
CA ASN A 667 46.75 13.67 14.60
C ASN A 667 48.26 13.71 14.91
N PHE A 668 49.04 14.32 14.02
CA PHE A 668 50.39 14.81 14.23
C PHE A 668 50.35 16.32 14.10
#